data_AF-A0A2T2PWZ5-F1
#
_entry.id   AF-A0A2T2PWZ5-F1
#
_cell.length_a   1.000
_cell.length_b   1.000
_cell.length_c   1.000
_cell.angle_alpha   90.00
_cell.angle_beta   90.00
_cell.angle_gamma   90.00
#
_symmetry.space_group_name_H-M   'P 1'
#
loop_
_entity.id
_entity.type
_entity.pdbx_description
1 polymer ?
#
loop_
_entity_poly.entity_id
_entity_poly.type
_entity_poly.pdbx_seq_one_letter_code
_entity_poly.pdbx_strand_id
1 'polypeptide(L)'
;MELGINLTGADYGLFPTESEIDYFASKGMSTVRLQVSWENLQPAKNGPLDPTFIEKLESIASYATAKGGQVIIDVHNYGYGYGNLVGTEQTPISSFADLWGKLAGVFADNPNIVFGLMNEPQLQSADTWLSAVNAAIASIRANGAISQEILVPGLYWDGAFSWTSSTNASVLGAPGAIVDSSNNYGFEVHQYLDDTSGQNSWVVSETIGVERLEAITAWARDSGAKLFLGEFGAANNPTALTALDNMLAYMSANDDVWQGGTYWAAGPSWNDYMFSVEPGLGILDQAQMAILEKYTGAHFVRTILSNGETRVDTLVDDITSPTITDIYNASGQLTSRTIFDAEGIARKTIVAHSDGTYELTTFQNSASTSTLVQLFDSAKHLLQETSISNDGSKVVQFFDELKNATSIATYNSDGSLSTRLTNEPGGVHVSDEFKDGIVTSKTIYDPQWSFISRTTFEESGKVLTVQHQDAHGNNVIDEYDATGMYIAVKSIYSTTWADVSHTYFDASGHITKVQKTLESGDHEISLYRSGSDVPTRVEIFNSDWQLSSCTSSNLDNTYTTTKFAHPGSALVISTEVYDSSWSLISRTTYSSRGELSSVESVLETGQHQISHYDDLSHISYVDLFASNGQLLQRTHYNSAGVMTDIDHLLSNGDHIVYTFDGQQAGLLVSSATYNSSWALASRTTFDAAGHVVSILEEQQAGSHVLGTYSTAQQTPSTIDVFDQSWRLTERFQLDSSGAVTAIDHINPDNSHTVETFQPGSDKVLKSELYDSNWRLVDRTEFDGRGFLFQTLKENLDGTHSVANFSLGLSSPTTIDTFDANWQINERQQIDSFGRVTAIDHVNIDGSHVVDQISSDLRTWTTKVFDSSWKDLSTISHNGLEGAQTAGLLTFWNHSTGVDTTSHTTLPDHLLSDFATIWLQSQASSQLLHA
;
A
#
# COMPACT_ATOMS: atom_id res chain seq x y z
N MET A 1 63.13 -33.00 -42.22
CA MET A 1 63.10 -31.57 -41.83
C MET A 1 62.08 -31.43 -40.73
N GLU A 2 62.38 -30.67 -39.68
CA GLU A 2 61.45 -30.42 -38.58
C GLU A 2 60.47 -29.30 -38.99
N LEU A 3 59.35 -29.70 -39.59
CA LEU A 3 58.32 -28.76 -40.02
C LEU A 3 57.25 -28.57 -38.94
N GLY A 4 56.94 -27.33 -38.65
CA GLY A 4 56.00 -26.93 -37.61
C GLY A 4 55.05 -25.82 -38.02
N ILE A 5 54.36 -25.27 -37.02
CA ILE A 5 53.35 -24.23 -37.17
C ILE A 5 53.51 -23.12 -36.13
N ASN A 6 53.26 -21.88 -36.53
CA ASN A 6 53.05 -20.76 -35.62
C ASN A 6 51.60 -20.78 -35.12
N LEU A 7 51.40 -20.94 -33.81
CA LEU A 7 50.07 -20.85 -33.17
C LEU A 7 49.94 -19.52 -32.44
N THR A 8 49.43 -18.53 -33.17
CA THR A 8 49.37 -17.13 -32.71
C THR A 8 48.22 -16.87 -31.76
N GLY A 9 48.41 -15.88 -30.89
CA GLY A 9 47.37 -15.33 -30.04
C GLY A 9 47.85 -15.07 -28.61
N ALA A 10 48.85 -15.79 -28.11
CA ALA A 10 49.29 -15.67 -26.72
C ALA A 10 49.96 -14.32 -26.43
N ASP A 11 50.51 -13.66 -27.45
CA ASP A 11 50.94 -12.27 -27.48
C ASP A 11 49.78 -11.27 -27.19
N TYR A 12 48.55 -11.66 -27.49
CA TYR A 12 47.31 -10.96 -27.11
C TYR A 12 46.57 -11.60 -25.92
N GLY A 13 47.19 -12.57 -25.23
CA GLY A 13 46.58 -13.32 -24.12
C GLY A 13 45.65 -14.47 -24.54
N LEU A 14 45.61 -14.81 -25.83
CA LEU A 14 44.81 -15.88 -26.42
C LEU A 14 45.69 -17.12 -26.69
N PHE A 15 45.75 -18.06 -25.75
CA PHE A 15 46.53 -19.28 -25.96
C PHE A 15 45.83 -20.27 -26.90
N PRO A 16 46.58 -21.06 -27.69
CA PRO A 16 46.01 -22.11 -28.51
C PRO A 16 45.35 -23.20 -27.65
N THR A 17 44.40 -23.92 -28.24
CA THR A 17 43.70 -25.04 -27.61
C THR A 17 44.46 -26.35 -27.79
N GLU A 18 44.27 -27.29 -26.88
CA GLU A 18 44.77 -28.67 -27.03
C GLU A 18 44.32 -29.30 -28.35
N SER A 19 43.11 -28.98 -28.81
CA SER A 19 42.56 -29.54 -30.05
C SER A 19 43.21 -28.98 -31.32
N GLU A 20 43.71 -27.75 -31.29
CA GLU A 20 44.51 -27.17 -32.38
C GLU A 20 45.86 -27.86 -32.44
N ILE A 21 46.51 -28.04 -31.28
CA ILE A 21 47.77 -28.78 -31.16
C ILE A 21 47.60 -30.21 -31.66
N ASP A 22 46.53 -30.91 -31.25
CA ASP A 22 46.23 -32.26 -31.70
C ASP A 22 46.02 -32.33 -33.21
N TYR A 23 45.36 -31.34 -33.80
CA TYR A 23 45.16 -31.28 -35.24
C TYR A 23 46.51 -31.19 -35.97
N PHE A 24 47.39 -30.24 -35.62
CA PHE A 24 48.68 -30.11 -36.31
C PHE A 24 49.62 -31.29 -36.02
N ALA A 25 49.60 -31.84 -34.80
CA ALA A 25 50.32 -33.07 -34.49
C ALA A 25 49.83 -34.26 -35.32
N SER A 26 48.52 -34.38 -35.54
CA SER A 26 47.92 -35.44 -36.39
C SER A 26 48.35 -35.34 -37.87
N LYS A 27 48.83 -34.17 -38.29
CA LYS A 27 49.39 -33.86 -39.61
C LYS A 27 50.90 -34.09 -39.70
N GLY A 28 51.51 -34.61 -38.63
CA GLY A 28 52.93 -34.89 -38.53
C GLY A 28 53.81 -33.66 -38.29
N MET A 29 53.22 -32.51 -37.94
CA MET A 29 53.99 -31.33 -37.55
C MET A 29 54.61 -31.58 -36.17
N SER A 30 55.93 -31.39 -36.09
CA SER A 30 56.73 -31.74 -34.90
C SER A 30 57.15 -30.54 -34.08
N THR A 31 56.82 -29.31 -34.50
CA THR A 31 57.24 -28.08 -33.83
C THR A 31 56.09 -27.07 -33.74
N VAL A 32 55.90 -26.48 -32.57
CA VAL A 32 54.94 -25.38 -32.35
C VAL A 32 55.72 -24.13 -31.93
N ARG A 33 55.60 -23.04 -32.69
CA ARG A 33 56.14 -21.72 -32.30
C ARG A 33 55.03 -20.89 -31.66
N LEU A 34 55.20 -20.58 -30.37
CA LEU A 34 54.26 -19.84 -29.54
C LEU A 34 54.75 -18.40 -29.38
N GLN A 35 54.03 -17.46 -29.98
CA GLN A 35 54.31 -16.03 -29.88
C GLN A 35 53.87 -15.52 -28.51
N VAL A 36 54.78 -14.92 -27.76
CA VAL A 36 54.52 -14.35 -26.43
C VAL A 36 55.09 -12.95 -26.34
N SER A 37 54.31 -12.01 -25.80
CA SER A 37 54.80 -10.64 -25.55
C SER A 37 55.63 -10.60 -24.27
N TRP A 38 56.78 -9.92 -24.31
CA TRP A 38 57.62 -9.63 -23.15
C TRP A 38 56.80 -8.98 -22.04
N GLU A 39 55.97 -7.99 -22.35
CA GLU A 39 55.17 -7.27 -21.36
C GLU A 39 54.11 -8.18 -20.69
N ASN A 40 53.63 -9.22 -21.36
CA ASN A 40 52.74 -10.21 -20.74
C ASN A 40 53.52 -11.22 -19.89
N LEU A 41 54.70 -11.66 -20.36
CA LEU A 41 55.58 -12.54 -19.60
C LEU A 41 56.10 -11.86 -18.32
N GLN A 42 56.42 -10.58 -18.41
CA GLN A 42 57.04 -9.78 -17.36
C GLN A 42 56.39 -8.38 -17.35
N PRO A 43 55.34 -8.15 -16.54
CA PRO A 43 54.59 -6.89 -16.55
C PRO A 43 55.39 -5.65 -16.14
N ALA A 44 56.47 -5.85 -15.39
CA ALA A 44 57.35 -4.77 -14.96
C ALA A 44 58.81 -5.13 -15.26
N LYS A 45 59.54 -4.20 -15.89
CA LYS A 45 60.96 -4.35 -16.23
C LYS A 45 61.79 -4.82 -15.03
N ASN A 46 62.52 -5.91 -15.18
CA ASN A 46 63.30 -6.61 -14.15
C ASN A 46 62.48 -7.18 -12.97
N GLY A 47 61.15 -7.06 -13.00
CA GLY A 47 60.23 -7.61 -12.02
C GLY A 47 60.04 -9.12 -12.17
N PRO A 48 59.21 -9.75 -11.32
CA PRO A 48 58.86 -11.15 -11.50
C PRO A 48 58.14 -11.39 -12.84
N LEU A 49 58.16 -12.63 -13.32
CA LEU A 49 57.26 -13.05 -14.40
C LEU A 49 55.81 -13.02 -13.91
N ASP A 50 54.85 -12.82 -14.81
CA ASP A 50 53.44 -12.94 -14.46
C ASP A 50 53.10 -14.41 -14.19
N PRO A 51 52.67 -14.77 -12.96
CA PRO A 51 52.47 -16.18 -12.61
C PRO A 51 51.32 -16.82 -13.39
N THR A 52 50.28 -16.06 -13.74
CA THR A 52 49.09 -16.59 -14.43
C THR A 52 49.42 -16.88 -15.89
N PHE A 53 50.13 -15.95 -16.54
CA PHE A 53 50.57 -16.12 -17.91
C PHE A 53 51.56 -17.28 -18.05
N ILE A 54 52.52 -17.39 -17.12
CA ILE A 54 53.49 -18.48 -17.11
C ILE A 54 52.83 -19.84 -16.87
N GLU A 55 51.90 -19.96 -15.91
CA GLU A 55 51.16 -21.21 -15.69
C GLU A 55 50.44 -21.67 -16.95
N LYS A 56 49.81 -20.74 -17.68
CA LYS A 56 49.11 -21.07 -18.93
C LYS A 56 50.09 -21.46 -20.05
N LEU A 57 51.20 -20.74 -20.18
CA LEU A 57 52.25 -21.04 -21.16
C LEU A 57 52.89 -22.40 -20.90
N GLU A 58 53.21 -22.70 -19.65
CA GLU A 58 53.79 -23.99 -19.22
C GLU A 58 52.82 -25.14 -19.49
N SER A 59 51.53 -24.96 -19.18
CA SER A 59 50.50 -25.97 -19.45
C SER A 59 50.40 -26.30 -20.94
N ILE A 60 50.34 -25.28 -21.81
CA ILE A 60 50.25 -25.47 -23.26
C ILE A 60 51.55 -26.07 -23.84
N ALA A 61 52.71 -25.56 -23.41
CA ALA A 61 54.00 -26.07 -23.85
C ALA A 61 54.21 -27.53 -23.42
N SER A 62 53.82 -27.88 -22.19
CA SER A 62 53.85 -29.26 -21.69
C SER A 62 52.92 -30.17 -22.48
N TYR A 63 51.71 -29.71 -22.81
CA TYR A 63 50.77 -30.48 -23.64
C TYR A 63 51.34 -30.76 -25.03
N ALA A 64 51.86 -29.73 -25.72
CA ALA A 64 52.45 -29.88 -27.04
C ALA A 64 53.69 -30.78 -27.02
N THR A 65 54.59 -30.61 -26.06
CA THR A 65 55.80 -31.45 -25.93
C THR A 65 55.48 -32.90 -25.56
N ALA A 66 54.38 -33.15 -24.84
CA ALA A 66 53.91 -34.52 -24.56
C ALA A 66 53.44 -35.28 -25.82
N LYS A 67 53.18 -34.58 -26.93
CA LYS A 67 52.88 -35.19 -28.25
C LYS A 67 54.14 -35.60 -29.02
N GLY A 68 55.32 -35.45 -28.42
CA GLY A 68 56.61 -35.83 -29.01
C GLY A 68 57.28 -34.73 -29.85
N GLY A 69 56.68 -33.54 -29.92
CA GLY A 69 57.23 -32.39 -30.64
C GLY A 69 58.01 -31.39 -29.76
N GLN A 70 58.58 -30.38 -30.40
CA GLN A 70 59.24 -29.24 -29.77
C GLN A 70 58.30 -28.03 -29.66
N VAL A 71 58.57 -27.16 -28.69
CA VAL A 71 57.88 -25.87 -28.54
C VAL A 71 58.90 -24.74 -28.52
N ILE A 72 58.80 -23.82 -29.49
CA ILE A 72 59.57 -22.59 -29.52
C ILE A 72 58.80 -21.53 -28.74
N ILE A 73 59.40 -21.02 -27.66
CA ILE A 73 58.91 -19.84 -26.95
C ILE A 73 59.50 -18.62 -27.65
N ASP A 74 58.68 -17.91 -28.44
CA ASP A 74 59.09 -16.76 -29.24
C ASP A 74 58.71 -15.46 -28.53
N VAL A 75 59.70 -14.69 -28.08
CA VAL A 75 59.47 -13.34 -27.53
C VAL A 75 59.18 -12.38 -28.69
N HIS A 76 57.89 -12.14 -28.94
CA HIS A 76 57.38 -11.52 -30.16
C HIS A 76 57.39 -9.97 -30.12
N ASN A 77 58.59 -9.39 -30.00
CA ASN A 77 58.74 -7.97 -29.60
C ASN A 77 59.61 -7.09 -30.52
N TYR A 78 60.07 -7.56 -31.68
CA TYR A 78 60.72 -6.73 -32.71
C TYR A 78 62.01 -6.01 -32.28
N GLY A 79 62.68 -6.50 -31.23
CA GLY A 79 63.84 -5.85 -30.61
C GLY A 79 63.51 -4.73 -29.63
N TYR A 80 62.24 -4.62 -29.22
CA TYR A 80 61.75 -3.67 -28.23
C TYR A 80 61.42 -4.38 -26.91
N GLY A 81 61.35 -3.61 -25.84
CA GLY A 81 60.69 -4.00 -24.60
C GLY A 81 60.18 -2.74 -23.90
N TYR A 82 58.96 -2.78 -23.39
CA TYR A 82 58.31 -1.62 -22.76
C TYR A 82 58.32 -0.38 -23.67
N GLY A 83 58.10 -0.58 -24.97
CA GLY A 83 58.05 0.46 -25.99
C GLY A 83 59.41 1.08 -26.40
N ASN A 84 60.55 0.57 -25.92
CA ASN A 84 61.87 1.11 -26.23
C ASN A 84 62.82 0.02 -26.76
N LEU A 85 63.73 0.40 -27.66
CA LEU A 85 64.72 -0.52 -28.24
C LEU A 85 65.64 -1.10 -27.15
N VAL A 86 65.95 -2.39 -27.26
CA VAL A 86 66.94 -3.06 -26.41
C VAL A 86 68.31 -2.41 -26.58
N GLY A 87 69.00 -2.14 -25.47
CA GLY A 87 70.28 -1.44 -25.42
C GLY A 87 70.19 0.06 -25.20
N THR A 88 68.99 0.63 -25.15
CA THR A 88 68.75 2.00 -24.67
C THR A 88 68.81 2.08 -23.14
N GLU A 89 68.84 3.29 -22.58
CA GLU A 89 68.75 3.49 -21.13
C GLU A 89 67.38 3.00 -20.58
N GLN A 90 66.33 3.17 -21.38
CA GLN A 90 64.96 2.79 -21.05
C GLN A 90 64.77 1.27 -21.06
N THR A 91 65.43 0.56 -21.95
CA THR A 91 65.41 -0.91 -22.03
C THR A 91 66.84 -1.44 -22.18
N PRO A 92 67.62 -1.49 -21.08
CA PRO A 92 69.02 -1.90 -21.15
C PRO A 92 69.16 -3.38 -21.47
N ILE A 93 70.31 -3.78 -22.03
CA ILE A 93 70.64 -5.19 -22.34
C ILE A 93 70.43 -6.10 -21.11
N SER A 94 70.72 -5.61 -19.91
CA SER A 94 70.52 -6.37 -18.67
C SER A 94 69.06 -6.73 -18.42
N SER A 95 68.09 -5.94 -18.89
CA SER A 95 66.67 -6.28 -18.77
C SER A 95 66.26 -7.42 -19.70
N PHE A 96 66.82 -7.46 -20.92
CA PHE A 96 66.60 -8.57 -21.84
C PHE A 96 67.23 -9.87 -21.30
N ALA A 97 68.43 -9.77 -20.73
CA ALA A 97 69.07 -10.89 -20.05
C ALA A 97 68.29 -11.36 -18.79
N ASP A 98 67.70 -10.44 -18.03
CA ASP A 98 66.87 -10.76 -16.86
C ASP A 98 65.61 -11.54 -17.24
N LEU A 99 64.88 -11.10 -18.28
CA LEU A 99 63.74 -11.85 -18.82
C LEU A 99 64.13 -13.28 -19.15
N TRP A 100 65.16 -13.43 -20.00
CA TRP A 100 65.58 -14.74 -20.51
C TRP A 100 66.13 -15.65 -19.42
N GLY A 101 66.81 -15.12 -18.41
CA GLY A 101 67.24 -15.89 -17.24
C GLY A 101 66.05 -16.46 -16.45
N LYS A 102 64.98 -15.67 -16.28
CA LYS A 102 63.77 -16.11 -15.59
C LYS A 102 62.97 -17.15 -16.39
N LEU A 103 62.80 -16.94 -17.70
CA LEU A 103 62.15 -17.93 -18.57
C LEU A 103 62.93 -19.24 -18.61
N ALA A 104 64.26 -19.18 -18.69
CA ALA A 104 65.12 -20.35 -18.64
C ALA A 104 64.89 -21.17 -17.36
N GLY A 105 64.77 -20.51 -16.20
CA GLY A 105 64.48 -21.17 -14.93
C GLY A 105 63.12 -21.88 -14.88
N VAL A 106 62.12 -21.40 -15.60
CA VAL A 106 60.80 -22.06 -15.72
C VAL A 106 60.90 -23.33 -16.56
N PHE A 107 61.59 -23.27 -17.69
CA PHE A 107 61.58 -24.34 -18.70
C PHE A 107 62.80 -25.28 -18.68
N ALA A 108 63.73 -25.10 -17.73
CA ALA A 108 65.01 -25.81 -17.68
C ALA A 108 64.88 -27.34 -17.69
N ASP A 109 63.81 -27.90 -17.12
CA ASP A 109 63.60 -29.35 -17.01
C ASP A 109 62.90 -29.98 -18.23
N ASN A 110 62.41 -29.17 -19.18
CA ASN A 110 61.79 -29.66 -20.41
C ASN A 110 62.77 -29.53 -21.60
N PRO A 111 63.39 -30.64 -22.08
CA PRO A 111 64.38 -30.59 -23.15
C PRO A 111 63.77 -30.32 -24.54
N ASN A 112 62.45 -30.41 -24.69
CA ASN A 112 61.75 -30.14 -25.94
C ASN A 112 61.35 -28.66 -26.08
N ILE A 113 61.78 -27.81 -25.14
CA ILE A 113 61.64 -26.36 -25.26
C ILE A 113 62.83 -25.79 -26.04
N VAL A 114 62.51 -24.91 -26.97
CA VAL A 114 63.46 -24.11 -27.75
C VAL A 114 63.21 -22.63 -27.44
N PHE A 115 64.27 -21.86 -27.25
CA PHE A 115 64.17 -20.44 -26.92
C PHE A 115 64.39 -19.57 -28.16
N GLY A 116 63.30 -19.01 -28.70
CA GLY A 116 63.33 -18.01 -29.77
C GLY A 116 63.56 -16.62 -29.19
N LEU A 117 64.81 -16.12 -29.29
CA LEU A 117 65.25 -14.99 -28.46
C LEU A 117 64.44 -13.71 -28.66
N MET A 118 64.03 -13.42 -29.89
CA MET A 118 63.30 -12.21 -30.24
C MET A 118 62.76 -12.30 -31.67
N ASN A 119 61.46 -12.10 -31.86
CA ASN A 119 60.92 -11.97 -33.20
C ASN A 119 61.45 -10.71 -33.90
N GLU A 120 61.96 -10.84 -35.12
CA GLU A 120 62.25 -9.75 -36.08
C GLU A 120 62.88 -8.45 -35.50
N PRO A 121 64.08 -8.51 -34.90
CA PRO A 121 64.74 -7.33 -34.33
C PRO A 121 64.94 -6.16 -35.32
N GLN A 122 64.50 -4.96 -34.93
CA GLN A 122 64.64 -3.72 -35.69
C GLN A 122 65.73 -2.77 -35.15
N LEU A 123 66.73 -3.30 -34.42
CA LEU A 123 67.82 -2.49 -33.90
C LEU A 123 68.69 -1.92 -35.03
N GLN A 124 69.27 -0.75 -34.79
CA GLN A 124 70.12 -0.06 -35.77
C GLN A 124 71.58 -0.55 -35.78
N SER A 125 72.01 -1.31 -34.76
CA SER A 125 73.41 -1.70 -34.55
C SER A 125 73.53 -3.20 -34.30
N ALA A 126 74.20 -3.90 -35.21
CA ALA A 126 74.48 -5.32 -35.08
C ALA A 126 75.37 -5.64 -33.88
N ASP A 127 76.33 -4.77 -33.53
CA ASP A 127 77.18 -4.95 -32.35
C ASP A 127 76.39 -4.83 -31.04
N THR A 128 75.44 -3.89 -30.99
CA THR A 128 74.53 -3.74 -29.85
C THR A 128 73.62 -4.96 -29.73
N TRP A 129 73.10 -5.46 -30.85
CA TRP A 129 72.26 -6.65 -30.86
C TRP A 129 73.04 -7.92 -30.46
N LEU A 130 74.24 -8.12 -31.00
CA LEU A 130 75.14 -9.21 -30.62
C LEU A 130 75.43 -9.19 -29.11
N SER A 131 75.65 -8.00 -28.55
CA SER A 131 75.85 -7.84 -27.11
C SER A 131 74.61 -8.23 -26.30
N ALA A 132 73.41 -7.92 -26.80
CA ALA A 132 72.15 -8.31 -26.18
C ALA A 132 71.92 -9.83 -26.23
N VAL A 133 72.13 -10.43 -27.40
CA VAL A 133 72.04 -11.88 -27.65
C VAL A 133 72.97 -12.64 -26.72
N ASN A 134 74.26 -12.30 -26.68
CA ASN A 134 75.23 -12.98 -25.82
C ASN A 134 74.91 -12.82 -24.32
N ALA A 135 74.37 -11.67 -23.90
CA ALA A 135 73.93 -11.47 -22.53
C ALA A 135 72.71 -12.35 -22.18
N ALA A 136 71.74 -12.49 -23.09
CA ALA A 136 70.61 -13.38 -22.94
C ALA A 136 71.05 -14.85 -22.86
N ILE A 137 71.89 -15.32 -23.80
CA ILE A 137 72.46 -16.68 -23.80
C ILE A 137 73.18 -16.97 -22.48
N ALA A 138 74.08 -16.09 -22.05
CA ALA A 138 74.80 -16.27 -20.79
C ALA A 138 73.84 -16.38 -19.60
N SER A 139 72.77 -15.57 -19.57
CA SER A 139 71.75 -15.62 -18.53
C SER A 139 70.93 -16.91 -18.55
N ILE A 140 70.52 -17.37 -19.74
CA ILE A 140 69.80 -18.64 -19.93
C ILE A 140 70.61 -19.79 -19.35
N ARG A 141 71.88 -19.91 -19.77
CA ARG A 141 72.76 -21.00 -19.31
C ARG A 141 73.07 -20.91 -17.82
N ALA A 142 73.22 -19.70 -17.27
CA ALA A 142 73.45 -19.50 -15.83
C ALA A 142 72.24 -19.90 -14.97
N ASN A 143 71.03 -19.93 -15.53
CA ASN A 143 69.80 -20.32 -14.84
C ASN A 143 69.37 -21.77 -15.11
N GLY A 144 70.31 -22.63 -15.54
CA GLY A 144 70.14 -24.08 -15.54
C GLY A 144 69.61 -24.70 -16.84
N ALA A 145 69.16 -23.90 -17.81
CA ALA A 145 68.72 -24.40 -19.11
C ALA A 145 69.92 -24.72 -20.01
N ILE A 146 70.50 -25.90 -19.83
CA ILE A 146 71.71 -26.38 -20.53
C ILE A 146 71.41 -27.27 -21.73
N SER A 147 70.19 -27.79 -21.84
CA SER A 147 69.81 -28.76 -22.88
C SER A 147 69.03 -28.14 -24.03
N GLN A 148 68.34 -27.03 -23.77
CA GLN A 148 67.46 -26.32 -24.70
C GLN A 148 68.29 -25.65 -25.80
N GLU A 149 67.81 -25.74 -27.03
CA GLU A 149 68.36 -24.98 -28.15
C GLU A 149 67.95 -23.50 -28.02
N ILE A 150 68.84 -22.61 -28.48
CA ILE A 150 68.57 -21.17 -28.55
C ILE A 150 68.55 -20.76 -30.02
N LEU A 151 67.44 -20.21 -30.49
CA LEU A 151 67.32 -19.64 -31.82
C LEU A 151 67.69 -18.15 -31.77
N VAL A 152 68.74 -17.80 -32.53
CA VAL A 152 69.34 -16.47 -32.57
C VAL A 152 68.87 -15.74 -33.83
N PRO A 153 68.04 -14.69 -33.70
CA PRO A 153 67.57 -13.91 -34.82
C PRO A 153 68.60 -12.86 -35.25
N GLY A 154 68.58 -12.50 -36.53
CA GLY A 154 69.31 -11.38 -37.12
C GLY A 154 68.63 -10.03 -36.93
N LEU A 155 69.19 -9.00 -37.59
CA LEU A 155 68.52 -7.73 -37.82
C LEU A 155 67.76 -7.75 -39.17
N TYR A 156 67.06 -6.66 -39.47
CA TYR A 156 66.34 -6.44 -40.73
C TYR A 156 65.17 -7.42 -40.91
N TRP A 157 64.33 -7.51 -39.86
CA TRP A 157 63.16 -8.39 -39.83
C TRP A 157 63.51 -9.86 -40.05
N ASP A 158 64.71 -10.23 -39.59
CA ASP A 158 65.25 -11.58 -39.70
C ASP A 158 65.30 -12.15 -41.13
N GLY A 159 65.27 -11.28 -42.15
CA GLY A 159 65.03 -11.69 -43.52
C GLY A 159 66.17 -12.54 -44.11
N ALA A 160 65.89 -13.80 -44.44
CA ALA A 160 66.84 -14.73 -45.05
C ALA A 160 67.47 -14.16 -46.34
N PHE A 161 66.65 -13.54 -47.20
CA PHE A 161 67.08 -12.90 -48.45
C PHE A 161 68.17 -11.83 -48.26
N SER A 162 68.23 -11.21 -47.08
CA SER A 162 69.10 -10.07 -46.81
C SER A 162 70.35 -10.44 -46.01
N TRP A 163 70.39 -11.63 -45.42
CA TRP A 163 71.38 -12.03 -44.40
C TRP A 163 72.84 -11.79 -44.80
N THR A 164 73.22 -12.21 -46.01
CA THR A 164 74.60 -12.10 -46.51
C THR A 164 74.92 -10.72 -47.07
N SER A 165 73.89 -9.91 -47.37
CA SER A 165 74.03 -8.54 -47.87
C SER A 165 74.00 -7.48 -46.75
N SER A 166 73.61 -7.90 -45.55
CA SER A 166 73.51 -7.05 -44.37
C SER A 166 74.69 -7.26 -43.41
N THR A 167 74.64 -6.61 -42.24
CA THR A 167 75.62 -6.81 -41.17
C THR A 167 75.44 -8.13 -40.41
N ASN A 168 74.36 -8.89 -40.65
CA ASN A 168 74.10 -10.15 -39.95
C ASN A 168 75.23 -11.16 -40.15
N ALA A 169 75.58 -11.48 -41.41
CA ALA A 169 76.63 -12.44 -41.71
C ALA A 169 78.03 -12.01 -41.23
N SER A 170 78.33 -10.71 -41.23
CA SER A 170 79.66 -10.18 -40.88
C SER A 170 79.85 -9.87 -39.39
N VAL A 171 78.77 -9.70 -38.62
CA VAL A 171 78.82 -9.39 -37.18
C VAL A 171 78.30 -10.56 -36.36
N LEU A 172 77.01 -10.93 -36.49
CA LEU A 172 76.44 -12.05 -35.74
C LEU A 172 77.01 -13.39 -36.21
N GLY A 173 77.20 -13.51 -37.52
CA GLY A 173 77.76 -14.70 -38.18
C GLY A 173 79.28 -14.82 -38.13
N ALA A 174 79.99 -13.85 -37.54
CA ALA A 174 81.44 -13.91 -37.47
C ALA A 174 81.91 -15.08 -36.58
N PRO A 175 83.02 -15.77 -36.92
CA PRO A 175 83.52 -16.88 -36.12
C PRO A 175 83.73 -16.50 -34.65
N GLY A 176 83.00 -17.19 -33.75
CA GLY A 176 83.05 -16.96 -32.30
C GLY A 176 82.28 -15.74 -31.81
N ALA A 177 81.47 -15.09 -32.64
CA ALA A 177 80.62 -13.96 -32.24
C ALA A 177 79.53 -14.39 -31.26
N ILE A 178 78.79 -15.46 -31.58
CA ILE A 178 77.83 -16.07 -30.65
C ILE A 178 78.57 -16.94 -29.64
N VAL A 179 78.39 -16.65 -28.35
CA VAL A 179 79.05 -17.34 -27.25
C VAL A 179 78.02 -18.09 -26.42
N ASP A 180 77.84 -19.37 -26.74
CA ASP A 180 77.04 -20.32 -25.96
C ASP A 180 77.92 -21.38 -25.30
N SER A 181 77.88 -21.50 -23.98
CA SER A 181 78.63 -22.50 -23.22
C SER A 181 78.20 -23.93 -23.52
N SER A 182 76.98 -24.14 -24.01
CA SER A 182 76.45 -25.46 -24.40
C SER A 182 76.63 -25.73 -25.90
N ASN A 183 77.05 -24.73 -26.68
CA ASN A 183 77.17 -24.79 -28.13
C ASN A 183 75.92 -25.40 -28.80
N ASN A 184 74.74 -24.99 -28.34
CA ASN A 184 73.44 -25.48 -28.79
C ASN A 184 72.55 -24.31 -29.22
N TYR A 185 72.86 -23.76 -30.39
CA TYR A 185 72.12 -22.65 -30.99
C TYR A 185 72.04 -22.80 -32.51
N GLY A 186 70.98 -22.23 -33.09
CA GLY A 186 70.78 -22.03 -34.52
C GLY A 186 70.48 -20.57 -34.82
N PHE A 187 70.60 -20.15 -36.07
CA PHE A 187 70.12 -18.84 -36.51
C PHE A 187 68.69 -18.96 -37.01
N GLU A 188 67.78 -18.24 -36.36
CA GLU A 188 66.43 -18.02 -36.87
C GLU A 188 66.51 -17.07 -38.05
N VAL A 189 65.70 -17.32 -39.08
CA VAL A 189 65.45 -16.39 -40.18
C VAL A 189 64.02 -16.51 -40.66
N HIS A 190 63.50 -15.45 -41.27
CA HIS A 190 62.15 -15.37 -41.83
C HIS A 190 62.19 -15.18 -43.35
N GLN A 191 61.18 -15.70 -44.05
CA GLN A 191 61.07 -15.48 -45.49
C GLN A 191 59.62 -15.50 -46.02
N TYR A 192 59.18 -14.35 -46.53
CA TYR A 192 57.94 -14.23 -47.32
C TYR A 192 58.21 -14.19 -48.83
N LEU A 193 57.19 -14.46 -49.64
CA LEU A 193 57.31 -14.71 -51.09
C LEU A 193 56.82 -13.55 -51.98
N ASP A 194 56.23 -12.52 -51.38
CA ASP A 194 55.83 -11.26 -52.01
C ASP A 194 57.03 -10.30 -52.12
N ASP A 195 56.88 -9.01 -51.80
CA ASP A 195 57.99 -8.04 -51.70
C ASP A 195 58.85 -8.21 -50.43
N THR A 196 58.82 -9.41 -49.84
CA THR A 196 59.45 -9.85 -48.58
C THR A 196 58.71 -9.40 -47.31
N SER A 197 57.56 -8.74 -47.44
CA SER A 197 56.82 -8.21 -46.28
C SER A 197 55.81 -9.18 -45.68
N GLY A 198 55.34 -10.17 -46.44
CA GLY A 198 54.26 -11.07 -46.01
C GLY A 198 52.89 -10.39 -45.94
N GLN A 199 52.73 -9.22 -46.55
CA GLN A 199 51.49 -8.43 -46.50
C GLN A 199 50.61 -8.64 -47.74
N ASN A 200 51.10 -9.35 -48.75
CA ASN A 200 50.38 -9.54 -49.99
C ASN A 200 50.14 -11.01 -50.36
N SER A 201 49.03 -11.26 -51.07
CA SER A 201 48.66 -12.61 -51.52
C SER A 201 49.36 -13.03 -52.82
N TRP A 202 49.98 -12.10 -53.54
CA TRP A 202 50.77 -12.39 -54.73
C TRP A 202 52.19 -12.84 -54.35
N VAL A 203 52.82 -13.65 -55.20
CA VAL A 203 54.23 -14.01 -55.07
C VAL A 203 55.00 -13.55 -56.31
N VAL A 204 56.29 -13.25 -56.18
CA VAL A 204 57.10 -12.71 -57.30
C VAL A 204 57.20 -13.71 -58.46
N SER A 205 57.42 -14.98 -58.15
CA SER A 205 57.53 -16.09 -59.11
C SER A 205 57.32 -17.42 -58.39
N GLU A 206 57.20 -18.51 -59.15
CA GLU A 206 57.13 -19.89 -58.60
C GLU A 206 58.46 -20.35 -57.97
N THR A 207 59.56 -19.63 -58.20
CA THR A 207 60.92 -19.98 -57.72
C THR A 207 61.46 -19.02 -56.66
N ILE A 208 60.72 -17.95 -56.34
CA ILE A 208 61.24 -16.86 -55.49
C ILE A 208 61.67 -17.31 -54.09
N GLY A 209 60.98 -18.30 -53.51
CA GLY A 209 61.37 -18.86 -52.21
C GLY A 209 62.77 -19.47 -52.28
N VAL A 210 63.06 -20.26 -53.32
CA VAL A 210 64.39 -20.87 -53.53
C VAL A 210 65.45 -19.78 -53.71
N GLU A 211 65.23 -18.85 -54.64
CA GLU A 211 66.18 -17.77 -54.96
C GLU A 211 66.58 -16.95 -53.71
N ARG A 212 65.65 -16.74 -52.78
CA ARG A 212 65.91 -15.99 -51.54
C ARG A 212 66.66 -16.77 -50.48
N LEU A 213 66.61 -18.10 -50.50
CA LEU A 213 67.31 -18.96 -49.54
C LEU A 213 68.71 -19.38 -50.02
N GLU A 214 69.03 -19.29 -51.31
CA GLU A 214 70.30 -19.75 -51.88
C GLU A 214 71.53 -19.14 -51.20
N ALA A 215 71.58 -17.82 -51.08
CA ALA A 215 72.75 -17.12 -50.56
C ALA A 215 73.04 -17.45 -49.10
N ILE A 216 72.00 -17.46 -48.24
CA ILE A 216 72.16 -17.80 -46.83
C ILE A 216 72.47 -19.28 -46.63
N THR A 217 71.90 -20.17 -47.45
CA THR A 217 72.19 -21.62 -47.39
C THR A 217 73.67 -21.88 -47.68
N ALA A 218 74.23 -21.22 -48.70
CA ALA A 218 75.65 -21.32 -49.01
C ALA A 218 76.52 -20.77 -47.87
N TRP A 219 76.16 -19.59 -47.34
CA TRP A 219 76.85 -18.99 -46.19
C TRP A 219 76.82 -19.90 -44.94
N ALA A 220 75.68 -20.52 -44.63
CA ALA A 220 75.55 -21.39 -43.47
C ALA A 220 76.44 -22.64 -43.60
N ARG A 221 76.52 -23.20 -44.80
CA ARG A 221 77.40 -24.34 -45.10
C ARG A 221 78.88 -23.98 -44.94
N ASP A 222 79.28 -22.81 -45.42
CA ASP A 222 80.66 -22.34 -45.34
C ASP A 222 81.07 -21.96 -43.90
N SER A 223 80.14 -21.43 -43.11
CA SER A 223 80.39 -21.01 -41.72
C SER A 223 80.17 -22.13 -40.69
N GLY A 224 79.51 -23.22 -41.08
CA GLY A 224 79.07 -24.28 -40.17
C GLY A 224 77.84 -23.92 -39.34
N ALA A 225 77.13 -22.84 -39.70
CA ALA A 225 75.92 -22.39 -39.03
C ALA A 225 74.74 -23.33 -39.32
N LYS A 226 73.80 -23.39 -38.37
CA LYS A 226 72.50 -24.03 -38.51
C LYS A 226 71.42 -22.97 -38.68
N LEU A 227 70.45 -23.25 -39.54
CA LEU A 227 69.36 -22.33 -39.88
C LEU A 227 68.01 -22.94 -39.50
N PHE A 228 67.14 -22.11 -38.94
CA PHE A 228 65.74 -22.43 -38.69
C PHE A 228 64.86 -21.35 -39.35
N LEU A 229 63.90 -21.74 -40.18
CA LEU A 229 63.00 -20.79 -40.84
C LEU A 229 61.78 -20.50 -39.95
N GLY A 230 61.90 -19.51 -39.05
CA GLY A 230 60.90 -19.20 -38.02
C GLY A 230 59.53 -18.81 -38.59
N GLU A 231 59.51 -18.10 -39.71
CA GLU A 231 58.27 -17.73 -40.40
C GLU A 231 58.39 -17.77 -41.91
N PHE A 232 57.34 -18.29 -42.54
CA PHE A 232 57.09 -18.21 -43.97
C PHE A 232 55.61 -18.49 -44.26
N GLY A 233 55.06 -17.87 -45.29
CA GLY A 233 53.63 -17.99 -45.62
C GLY A 233 53.37 -17.86 -47.11
N ALA A 234 52.28 -18.47 -47.57
CA ALA A 234 51.83 -18.39 -48.95
C ALA A 234 50.30 -18.38 -49.04
N ALA A 235 49.75 -17.60 -49.96
CA ALA A 235 48.30 -17.52 -50.15
C ALA A 235 47.76 -18.73 -50.92
N ASN A 236 46.46 -18.98 -50.79
CA ASN A 236 45.76 -20.02 -51.55
C ASN A 236 45.56 -19.60 -53.02
N ASN A 237 46.63 -19.62 -53.81
CA ASN A 237 46.57 -19.52 -55.28
C ASN A 237 47.67 -20.38 -55.93
N PRO A 238 47.50 -20.79 -57.20
CA PRO A 238 48.40 -21.78 -57.83
C PRO A 238 49.88 -21.40 -57.81
N THR A 239 50.22 -20.14 -58.10
CA THR A 239 51.62 -19.67 -58.15
C THR A 239 52.24 -19.65 -56.75
N ALA A 240 51.49 -19.16 -55.76
CA ALA A 240 51.95 -19.13 -54.37
C ALA A 240 52.14 -20.54 -53.77
N LEU A 241 51.21 -21.47 -54.04
CA LEU A 241 51.33 -22.86 -53.60
C LEU A 241 52.51 -23.58 -54.27
N THR A 242 52.79 -23.29 -55.54
CA THR A 242 53.96 -23.83 -56.25
C THR A 242 55.26 -23.27 -55.67
N ALA A 243 55.31 -21.96 -55.36
CA ALA A 243 56.46 -21.34 -54.71
C ALA A 243 56.72 -21.90 -53.31
N LEU A 244 55.66 -22.15 -52.53
CA LEU A 244 55.74 -22.81 -51.22
C LEU A 244 56.32 -24.22 -51.35
N ASP A 245 55.80 -25.02 -52.29
CA ASP A 245 56.27 -26.40 -52.53
C ASP A 245 57.76 -26.42 -52.93
N ASN A 246 58.16 -25.53 -53.85
CA ASN A 246 59.55 -25.42 -54.29
C ASN A 246 60.50 -24.98 -53.16
N MET A 247 60.07 -24.04 -52.31
CA MET A 247 60.87 -23.58 -51.17
C MET A 247 61.09 -24.68 -50.14
N LEU A 248 60.03 -25.42 -49.78
CA LEU A 248 60.11 -26.53 -48.82
C LEU A 248 60.92 -27.70 -49.39
N ALA A 249 60.76 -28.01 -50.67
CA ALA A 249 61.62 -28.99 -51.36
C ALA A 249 63.10 -28.60 -51.31
N TYR A 250 63.40 -27.32 -51.53
CA TYR A 250 64.76 -26.80 -51.46
C TYR A 250 65.34 -26.92 -50.03
N MET A 251 64.60 -26.52 -49.00
CA MET A 251 65.04 -26.68 -47.61
C MET A 251 65.27 -28.16 -47.27
N SER A 252 64.33 -29.03 -47.63
CA SER A 252 64.45 -30.48 -47.40
C SER A 252 65.64 -31.11 -48.13
N ALA A 253 66.07 -30.55 -49.26
CA ALA A 253 67.26 -31.01 -49.99
C ALA A 253 68.57 -30.43 -49.44
N ASN A 254 68.50 -29.48 -48.51
CA ASN A 254 69.62 -28.80 -47.85
C ASN A 254 69.52 -28.97 -46.32
N ASP A 255 69.11 -30.15 -45.87
CA ASP A 255 68.92 -30.52 -44.45
C ASP A 255 70.24 -30.60 -43.66
N ASP A 256 71.39 -30.48 -44.34
CA ASP A 256 72.70 -30.35 -43.72
C ASP A 256 72.87 -29.02 -42.96
N VAL A 257 72.14 -27.98 -43.38
CA VAL A 257 72.16 -26.64 -42.75
C VAL A 257 70.79 -26.17 -42.27
N TRP A 258 69.70 -26.57 -42.94
CA TRP A 258 68.33 -26.26 -42.51
C TRP A 258 67.79 -27.32 -41.55
N GLN A 259 67.59 -26.93 -40.30
CA GLN A 259 66.98 -27.81 -39.29
C GLN A 259 65.49 -28.03 -39.57
N GLY A 260 64.80 -26.94 -39.88
CA GLY A 260 63.35 -26.92 -39.91
C GLY A 260 62.78 -25.56 -40.26
N GLY A 261 61.47 -25.44 -40.04
CA GLY A 261 60.77 -24.17 -40.10
C GLY A 261 59.36 -24.25 -39.56
N THR A 262 58.78 -23.10 -39.24
CA THR A 262 57.41 -22.98 -38.74
C THR A 262 56.57 -22.11 -39.67
N TYR A 263 55.49 -22.67 -40.22
CA TYR A 263 54.64 -21.95 -41.16
C TYR A 263 53.87 -20.83 -40.45
N TRP A 264 53.74 -19.67 -41.10
CA TRP A 264 52.94 -18.54 -40.62
C TRP A 264 51.60 -18.49 -41.37
N ALA A 265 50.45 -18.77 -40.74
CA ALA A 265 50.25 -19.15 -39.34
C ALA A 265 48.91 -19.87 -39.14
N ALA A 266 48.65 -20.31 -37.91
CA ALA A 266 47.36 -20.79 -37.43
C ALA A 266 47.05 -20.18 -36.05
N GLY A 267 45.91 -20.53 -35.47
CA GLY A 267 45.39 -19.96 -34.23
C GLY A 267 43.96 -19.40 -34.37
N PRO A 268 43.31 -19.05 -33.25
CA PRO A 268 41.85 -18.89 -33.20
C PRO A 268 41.30 -17.63 -33.90
N SER A 269 42.15 -16.68 -34.34
CA SER A 269 41.73 -15.30 -34.63
C SER A 269 42.16 -14.77 -36.00
N TRP A 270 42.12 -15.59 -37.05
CA TRP A 270 42.62 -15.21 -38.38
C TRP A 270 41.58 -14.74 -39.40
N ASN A 271 40.29 -15.03 -39.21
CA ASN A 271 39.23 -14.73 -40.18
C ASN A 271 39.60 -15.17 -41.62
N ASP A 272 39.58 -14.25 -42.58
CA ASP A 272 39.91 -14.46 -43.99
C ASP A 272 41.38 -14.17 -44.31
N TYR A 273 42.27 -14.17 -43.31
CA TYR A 273 43.69 -13.93 -43.50
C TYR A 273 44.31 -14.92 -44.50
N MET A 274 44.96 -14.36 -45.52
CA MET A 274 45.40 -15.07 -46.72
C MET A 274 46.37 -16.23 -46.48
N PHE A 275 47.15 -16.21 -45.39
CA PHE A 275 48.10 -17.27 -45.06
C PHE A 275 47.59 -18.22 -43.99
N SER A 276 46.43 -17.99 -43.39
CA SER A 276 45.93 -18.84 -42.31
C SER A 276 45.77 -20.30 -42.76
N VAL A 277 46.31 -21.22 -41.97
CA VAL A 277 46.08 -22.66 -42.09
C VAL A 277 45.28 -23.24 -40.93
N GLU A 278 44.59 -22.37 -40.20
CA GLU A 278 43.63 -22.77 -39.16
C GLU A 278 42.52 -23.62 -39.80
N PRO A 279 42.27 -24.85 -39.30
CA PRO A 279 41.30 -25.73 -39.92
C PRO A 279 39.88 -25.20 -39.81
N GLY A 280 39.15 -25.20 -40.93
CA GLY A 280 37.73 -24.89 -40.95
C GLY A 280 36.94 -25.87 -40.09
N LEU A 281 36.04 -25.37 -39.24
CA LEU A 281 35.31 -26.18 -38.24
C LEU A 281 36.24 -27.00 -37.31
N GLY A 282 37.51 -26.63 -37.19
CA GLY A 282 38.50 -27.34 -36.38
C GLY A 282 38.94 -28.70 -36.93
N ILE A 283 38.65 -29.01 -38.20
CA ILE A 283 38.98 -30.31 -38.82
C ILE A 283 39.22 -30.28 -40.35
N LEU A 284 38.66 -29.30 -41.07
CA LEU A 284 38.79 -29.20 -42.54
C LEU A 284 40.06 -28.42 -42.92
N ASP A 285 40.91 -29.03 -43.74
CA ASP A 285 42.17 -28.43 -44.18
C ASP A 285 41.96 -27.13 -44.98
N GLN A 286 42.90 -26.20 -44.80
CA GLN A 286 43.18 -25.15 -45.77
C GLN A 286 44.08 -25.70 -46.89
N ALA A 287 44.02 -25.08 -48.08
CA ALA A 287 44.70 -25.61 -49.26
C ALA A 287 46.23 -25.77 -49.11
N GLN A 288 46.86 -24.87 -48.35
CA GLN A 288 48.30 -24.92 -48.06
C GLN A 288 48.69 -26.18 -47.27
N MET A 289 47.80 -26.72 -46.44
CA MET A 289 48.09 -27.91 -45.63
C MET A 289 48.47 -29.12 -46.49
N ALA A 290 47.85 -29.27 -47.67
CA ALA A 290 48.18 -30.33 -48.63
C ALA A 290 49.62 -30.23 -49.19
N ILE A 291 50.24 -29.03 -49.16
CA ILE A 291 51.65 -28.84 -49.51
C ILE A 291 52.53 -29.11 -48.28
N LEU A 292 52.16 -28.55 -47.12
CA LEU A 292 52.91 -28.68 -45.87
C LEU A 292 53.08 -30.16 -45.47
N GLU A 293 52.01 -30.95 -45.52
CA GLU A 293 52.00 -32.38 -45.17
C GLU A 293 52.95 -33.24 -46.00
N LYS A 294 53.43 -32.77 -47.17
CA LYS A 294 54.43 -33.50 -47.95
C LYS A 294 55.82 -33.50 -47.30
N TYR A 295 56.06 -32.53 -46.41
CA TYR A 295 57.36 -32.27 -45.80
C TYR A 295 57.34 -32.46 -44.28
N THR A 296 56.27 -33.05 -43.73
CA THR A 296 56.16 -33.49 -42.34
C THR A 296 56.56 -34.96 -42.18
N GLY A 297 56.51 -35.49 -40.95
CA GLY A 297 56.65 -36.93 -40.68
C GLY A 297 55.39 -37.76 -41.00
N ALA A 298 54.49 -37.25 -41.84
CA ALA A 298 53.26 -37.92 -42.21
C ALA A 298 53.46 -38.90 -43.38
N HIS A 299 52.82 -40.06 -43.27
CA HIS A 299 52.81 -41.13 -44.27
C HIS A 299 51.39 -41.50 -44.64
N PHE A 300 51.12 -41.64 -45.94
CA PHE A 300 49.76 -41.86 -46.44
C PHE A 300 49.58 -43.28 -46.99
N VAL A 301 48.59 -44.01 -46.48
CA VAL A 301 48.16 -45.31 -47.00
C VAL A 301 46.84 -45.12 -47.76
N ARG A 302 46.89 -45.33 -49.07
CA ARG A 302 45.72 -45.20 -49.97
C ARG A 302 45.08 -46.55 -50.23
N THR A 303 43.81 -46.68 -49.90
CA THR A 303 42.99 -47.89 -50.14
C THR A 303 41.78 -47.55 -50.99
N ILE A 304 41.58 -48.26 -52.10
CA ILE A 304 40.34 -48.16 -52.89
C ILE A 304 39.29 -49.07 -52.26
N LEU A 305 38.18 -48.48 -51.83
CA LEU A 305 37.06 -49.17 -51.21
C LEU A 305 36.19 -49.86 -52.27
N SER A 306 35.43 -50.87 -51.86
CA SER A 306 34.58 -51.68 -52.76
C SER A 306 33.49 -50.88 -53.50
N ASN A 307 33.10 -49.72 -52.97
CA ASN A 307 32.15 -48.78 -53.55
C ASN A 307 32.80 -47.76 -54.51
N GLY A 308 34.11 -47.86 -54.76
CA GLY A 308 34.87 -46.96 -55.63
C GLY A 308 35.38 -45.69 -54.93
N GLU A 309 35.09 -45.50 -53.65
CA GLU A 309 35.67 -44.42 -52.85
C GLU A 309 37.16 -44.69 -52.55
N THR A 310 37.90 -43.64 -52.26
CA THR A 310 39.27 -43.75 -51.78
C THR A 310 39.30 -43.44 -50.29
N ARG A 311 39.80 -44.39 -49.49
CA ARG A 311 40.25 -44.13 -48.13
C ARG A 311 41.74 -43.75 -48.13
N VAL A 312 42.10 -42.68 -47.43
CA VAL A 312 43.48 -42.26 -47.19
C VAL A 312 43.68 -42.25 -45.67
N ASP A 313 44.55 -43.13 -45.18
CA ASP A 313 44.96 -43.13 -43.78
C ASP A 313 46.28 -42.38 -43.66
N THR A 314 46.31 -41.33 -42.85
CA THR A 314 47.52 -40.62 -42.45
C THR A 314 48.08 -41.28 -41.19
N LEU A 315 49.34 -41.69 -41.25
CA LEU A 315 50.12 -42.18 -40.11
C LEU A 315 51.23 -41.17 -39.84
N VAL A 316 51.52 -40.94 -38.57
CA VAL A 316 52.66 -40.11 -38.16
C VAL A 316 53.68 -41.04 -37.50
N ASP A 317 54.97 -40.77 -37.70
CA ASP A 317 56.07 -41.54 -37.14
C ASP A 317 55.86 -41.88 -35.65
N ASP A 318 56.22 -43.09 -35.25
CA ASP A 318 55.99 -43.72 -33.93
C ASP A 318 54.53 -44.10 -33.58
N ILE A 319 53.53 -43.70 -34.36
CA ILE A 319 52.12 -44.08 -34.17
C ILE A 319 51.74 -45.21 -35.15
N THR A 320 51.26 -46.34 -34.59
CA THR A 320 50.88 -47.53 -35.38
C THR A 320 49.46 -47.49 -35.93
N SER A 321 48.62 -46.60 -35.40
CA SER A 321 47.25 -46.38 -35.86
C SER A 321 47.18 -45.09 -36.69
N PRO A 322 46.24 -44.98 -37.65
CA PRO A 322 46.03 -43.74 -38.38
C PRO A 322 45.69 -42.59 -37.43
N THR A 323 46.36 -41.45 -37.58
CA THR A 323 46.01 -40.20 -36.89
C THR A 323 44.85 -39.50 -37.58
N ILE A 324 44.72 -39.69 -38.90
CA ILE A 324 43.60 -39.20 -39.72
C ILE A 324 43.16 -40.31 -40.68
N THR A 325 41.86 -40.46 -40.87
CA THR A 325 41.28 -41.21 -41.99
C THR A 325 40.38 -40.30 -42.81
N ASP A 326 40.75 -40.10 -44.07
CA ASP A 326 39.96 -39.38 -45.06
C ASP A 326 39.28 -40.35 -46.03
N ILE A 327 38.03 -40.06 -46.37
CA ILE A 327 37.28 -40.74 -47.41
C ILE A 327 36.96 -39.74 -48.50
N TYR A 328 37.35 -40.07 -49.73
CA TYR A 328 37.07 -39.29 -50.93
C TYR A 328 36.14 -40.06 -51.85
N ASN A 329 35.18 -39.36 -52.45
CA ASN A 329 34.35 -39.93 -53.51
C ASN A 329 35.15 -40.20 -54.79
N ALA A 330 34.52 -40.84 -55.79
CA ALA A 330 35.16 -41.17 -57.06
C ALA A 330 35.65 -39.94 -57.87
N SER A 331 35.13 -38.74 -57.59
CA SER A 331 35.60 -37.47 -58.17
C SER A 331 36.73 -36.80 -57.37
N GLY A 332 37.17 -37.41 -56.27
CA GLY A 332 38.25 -36.88 -55.41
C GLY A 332 37.82 -35.81 -54.41
N GLN A 333 36.52 -35.66 -54.14
CA GLN A 333 36.01 -34.74 -53.12
C GLN A 333 35.92 -35.46 -51.76
N LEU A 334 36.32 -34.78 -50.69
CA LEU A 334 36.23 -35.30 -49.32
C LEU A 334 34.76 -35.52 -48.95
N THR A 335 34.41 -36.73 -48.52
CA THR A 335 33.08 -37.09 -48.00
C THR A 335 33.09 -37.28 -46.50
N SER A 336 34.22 -37.70 -45.93
CA SER A 336 34.38 -37.77 -44.48
C SER A 336 35.84 -37.67 -44.06
N ARG A 337 36.08 -37.11 -42.89
CA ARG A 337 37.37 -37.13 -42.19
C ARG A 337 37.16 -37.52 -40.73
N THR A 338 37.99 -38.41 -40.23
CA THR A 338 38.06 -38.74 -38.80
C THR A 338 39.47 -38.46 -38.29
N ILE A 339 39.58 -37.74 -37.16
CA ILE A 339 40.83 -37.56 -36.41
C ILE A 339 40.82 -38.52 -35.22
N PHE A 340 41.92 -39.21 -35.02
CA PHE A 340 42.15 -40.13 -33.92
C PHE A 340 43.21 -39.57 -32.96
N ASP A 341 43.15 -39.97 -31.69
CA ASP A 341 44.25 -39.75 -30.75
C ASP A 341 45.39 -40.77 -30.91
N ALA A 342 46.41 -40.66 -30.06
CA ALA A 342 47.55 -41.56 -30.03
C ALA A 342 47.18 -43.02 -29.71
N GLU A 343 46.06 -43.24 -29.02
CA GLU A 343 45.51 -44.56 -28.72
C GLU A 343 44.66 -45.15 -29.86
N GLY A 344 44.43 -44.40 -30.94
CA GLY A 344 43.61 -44.80 -32.08
C GLY A 344 42.10 -44.65 -31.86
N ILE A 345 41.67 -43.85 -30.88
CA ILE A 345 40.27 -43.56 -30.59
C ILE A 345 39.85 -42.30 -31.35
N ALA A 346 38.70 -42.37 -32.04
CA ALA A 346 38.17 -41.23 -32.78
C ALA A 346 37.81 -40.07 -31.83
N ARG A 347 38.26 -38.85 -32.16
CA ARG A 347 38.02 -37.61 -31.41
C ARG A 347 37.06 -36.68 -32.10
N LYS A 348 37.20 -36.54 -33.40
CA LYS A 348 36.31 -35.76 -34.25
C LYS A 348 36.07 -36.51 -35.54
N THR A 349 34.84 -36.46 -36.04
CA THR A 349 34.49 -36.93 -37.38
C THR A 349 33.65 -35.87 -38.04
N ILE A 350 34.01 -35.50 -39.26
CA ILE A 350 33.18 -34.65 -40.10
C ILE A 350 32.71 -35.46 -41.31
N VAL A 351 31.44 -35.29 -41.66
CA VAL A 351 30.84 -35.83 -42.88
C VAL A 351 30.40 -34.64 -43.73
N ALA A 352 30.86 -34.61 -44.98
CA ALA A 352 30.42 -33.64 -45.97
C ALA A 352 29.32 -34.26 -46.82
N HIS A 353 28.11 -33.70 -46.74
CA HIS A 353 26.95 -34.19 -47.46
C HIS A 353 26.90 -33.63 -48.88
N SER A 354 26.19 -34.34 -49.78
CA SER A 354 26.06 -33.94 -51.19
C SER A 354 25.29 -32.64 -51.41
N ASP A 355 24.51 -32.18 -50.43
CA ASP A 355 23.82 -30.89 -50.46
C ASP A 355 24.71 -29.72 -50.01
N GLY A 356 25.96 -29.99 -49.62
CA GLY A 356 26.94 -29.00 -49.16
C GLY A 356 26.95 -28.78 -47.65
N THR A 357 26.08 -29.42 -46.87
CA THR A 357 26.10 -29.37 -45.41
C THR A 357 27.21 -30.21 -44.81
N TYR A 358 27.63 -29.87 -43.58
CA TYR A 358 28.63 -30.62 -42.82
C TYR A 358 28.08 -31.10 -41.49
N GLU A 359 28.22 -32.38 -41.19
CA GLU A 359 27.92 -32.94 -39.86
C GLU A 359 29.22 -33.22 -39.12
N LEU A 360 29.49 -32.48 -38.05
CA LEU A 360 30.63 -32.65 -37.17
C LEU A 360 30.21 -33.39 -35.91
N THR A 361 30.77 -34.57 -35.68
CA THR A 361 30.67 -35.31 -34.43
C THR A 361 31.95 -35.15 -33.63
N THR A 362 31.83 -34.70 -32.38
CA THR A 362 32.93 -34.63 -31.40
C THR A 362 32.70 -35.65 -30.30
N PHE A 363 33.70 -36.49 -30.05
CA PHE A 363 33.69 -37.54 -29.04
C PHE A 363 34.49 -37.10 -27.81
N GLN A 364 33.85 -36.97 -26.65
CA GLN A 364 34.54 -36.63 -25.40
C GLN A 364 35.26 -37.83 -24.77
N ASN A 365 36.30 -37.57 -23.96
CA ASN A 365 37.27 -38.55 -23.46
C ASN A 365 36.76 -39.48 -22.32
N SER A 366 37.53 -40.54 -22.06
CA SER A 366 37.21 -41.90 -21.61
C SER A 366 36.67 -42.17 -20.18
N ALA A 367 35.72 -41.38 -19.68
CA ALA A 367 34.91 -41.77 -18.51
C ALA A 367 33.42 -41.36 -18.59
N SER A 368 33.04 -40.58 -19.59
CA SER A 368 31.65 -40.15 -19.83
C SER A 368 31.50 -39.75 -21.31
N THR A 369 31.10 -40.69 -22.16
CA THR A 369 30.89 -40.45 -23.60
C THR A 369 29.61 -39.66 -23.85
N SER A 370 29.62 -38.37 -23.51
CA SER A 370 28.69 -37.45 -24.14
C SER A 370 29.19 -37.16 -25.56
N THR A 371 28.30 -37.27 -26.53
CA THR A 371 28.61 -37.04 -27.96
C THR A 371 27.96 -35.74 -28.39
N LEU A 372 28.74 -34.85 -29.00
CA LEU A 372 28.24 -33.62 -29.57
C LEU A 372 28.18 -33.78 -31.09
N VAL A 373 27.00 -33.58 -31.68
CA VAL A 373 26.80 -33.59 -33.13
C VAL A 373 26.34 -32.21 -33.57
N GLN A 374 27.05 -31.58 -34.49
CA GLN A 374 26.76 -30.24 -34.99
C GLN A 374 26.56 -30.30 -36.51
N LEU A 375 25.48 -29.70 -37.00
CA LEU A 375 25.19 -29.59 -38.42
C LEU A 375 25.46 -28.16 -38.87
N PHE A 376 26.22 -28.00 -39.95
CA PHE A 376 26.57 -26.73 -40.54
C PHE A 376 26.08 -26.62 -41.98
N ASP A 377 25.77 -25.41 -42.43
CA ASP A 377 25.49 -25.14 -43.84
C ASP A 377 26.78 -25.13 -44.70
N SER A 378 26.63 -24.89 -46.01
CA SER A 378 27.76 -24.81 -46.93
C SER A 378 28.71 -23.63 -46.68
N ALA A 379 28.23 -22.60 -45.98
CA ALA A 379 29.03 -21.46 -45.54
C ALA A 379 29.63 -21.67 -44.14
N LYS A 380 29.44 -22.85 -43.54
CA LYS A 380 29.93 -23.26 -42.22
C LYS A 380 29.24 -22.52 -41.06
N HIS A 381 28.03 -22.01 -41.25
CA HIS A 381 27.18 -21.53 -40.15
C HIS A 381 26.51 -22.71 -39.43
N LEU A 382 26.47 -22.66 -38.10
CA LEU A 382 25.85 -23.70 -37.28
C LEU A 382 24.32 -23.64 -37.45
N LEU A 383 23.71 -24.75 -37.85
CA LEU A 383 22.26 -24.90 -38.03
C LEU A 383 21.61 -25.61 -36.85
N GLN A 384 22.27 -26.67 -36.37
CA GLN A 384 21.77 -27.54 -35.32
C GLN A 384 22.91 -28.06 -34.47
N GLU A 385 22.65 -28.21 -33.18
CA GLU A 385 23.52 -28.93 -32.25
C GLU A 385 22.71 -30.02 -31.54
N THR A 386 23.32 -31.18 -31.33
CA THR A 386 22.73 -32.30 -30.61
C THR A 386 23.73 -32.82 -29.58
N SER A 387 23.41 -32.65 -28.31
CA SER A 387 24.18 -33.14 -27.19
C SER A 387 23.54 -34.43 -26.68
N ILE A 388 24.29 -35.53 -26.72
CA ILE A 388 23.83 -36.85 -26.31
C ILE A 388 24.51 -37.20 -24.98
N SER A 389 23.71 -37.46 -23.95
CA SER A 389 24.21 -37.86 -22.63
C SER A 389 24.44 -39.37 -22.52
N ASN A 390 25.19 -39.79 -21.50
CA ASN A 390 25.55 -41.20 -21.29
C ASN A 390 24.34 -42.13 -21.11
N ASP A 391 23.24 -41.60 -20.57
CA ASP A 391 22.00 -42.36 -20.38
C ASP A 391 21.19 -42.52 -21.67
N GLY A 392 21.64 -41.89 -22.77
CA GLY A 392 20.98 -41.89 -24.08
C GLY A 392 20.02 -40.73 -24.29
N SER A 393 19.77 -39.88 -23.28
CA SER A 393 18.98 -38.66 -23.43
C SER A 393 19.69 -37.65 -24.34
N LYS A 394 18.92 -36.81 -25.02
CA LYS A 394 19.44 -35.90 -26.06
C LYS A 394 18.86 -34.51 -25.92
N VAL A 395 19.68 -33.50 -26.10
CA VAL A 395 19.24 -32.10 -26.26
C VAL A 395 19.55 -31.67 -27.68
N VAL A 396 18.54 -31.26 -28.43
CA VAL A 396 18.65 -30.75 -29.80
C VAL A 396 18.36 -29.27 -29.81
N GLN A 397 19.31 -28.47 -30.25
CA GLN A 397 19.21 -27.02 -30.38
C GLN A 397 19.26 -26.63 -31.85
N PHE A 398 18.41 -25.70 -32.27
CA PHE A 398 18.43 -25.12 -33.60
C PHE A 398 18.86 -23.67 -33.51
N PHE A 399 19.62 -23.18 -34.48
CA PHE A 399 20.21 -21.85 -34.45
C PHE A 399 19.76 -20.99 -35.64
N ASP A 400 19.72 -19.68 -35.42
CA ASP A 400 19.65 -18.70 -36.51
C ASP A 400 21.05 -18.39 -37.08
N GLU A 401 21.12 -17.56 -38.11
CA GLU A 401 22.38 -17.13 -38.73
C GLU A 401 23.32 -16.37 -37.76
N LEU A 402 22.79 -15.84 -36.66
CA LEU A 402 23.54 -15.13 -35.62
C LEU A 402 23.95 -16.06 -34.46
N LYS A 403 23.72 -17.37 -34.58
CA LYS A 403 23.96 -18.40 -33.55
C LYS A 403 23.11 -18.24 -32.29
N ASN A 404 21.94 -17.61 -32.37
CA ASN A 404 20.97 -17.65 -31.28
C ASN A 404 20.14 -18.92 -31.41
N ALA A 405 19.94 -19.63 -30.29
CA ALA A 405 19.03 -20.77 -30.26
C ALA A 405 17.59 -20.32 -30.57
N THR A 406 16.96 -20.89 -31.57
CA THR A 406 15.56 -20.64 -31.96
C THR A 406 14.61 -21.64 -31.33
N SER A 407 15.07 -22.87 -31.11
CA SER A 407 14.34 -23.87 -30.35
C SER A 407 15.29 -24.87 -29.70
N ILE A 408 14.86 -25.40 -28.55
CA ILE A 408 15.59 -26.40 -27.77
C ILE A 408 14.61 -27.53 -27.46
N ALA A 409 14.93 -28.75 -27.87
CA ALA A 409 14.12 -29.93 -27.61
C ALA A 409 14.93 -30.94 -26.78
N THR A 410 14.37 -31.40 -25.66
CA THR A 410 14.97 -32.42 -24.81
C THR A 410 14.23 -33.73 -25.01
N TYR A 411 14.98 -34.80 -25.26
CA TYR A 411 14.49 -36.15 -25.47
C TYR A 411 14.98 -37.06 -24.35
N ASN A 412 14.10 -37.92 -23.85
CA ASN A 412 14.45 -38.99 -22.92
C ASN A 412 15.31 -40.06 -23.63
N SER A 413 15.88 -40.98 -22.85
CA SER A 413 16.72 -42.07 -23.36
C SER A 413 16.01 -43.05 -24.29
N ASP A 414 14.68 -43.15 -24.20
CA ASP A 414 13.83 -43.92 -25.13
C ASP A 414 13.50 -43.19 -26.44
N GLY A 415 13.97 -41.93 -26.59
CA GLY A 415 13.71 -41.08 -27.73
C GLY A 415 12.40 -40.29 -27.67
N SER A 416 11.61 -40.43 -26.60
CA SER A 416 10.41 -39.62 -26.40
C SER A 416 10.77 -38.16 -26.10
N LEU A 417 10.03 -37.21 -26.69
CA LEU A 417 10.18 -35.79 -26.40
C LEU A 417 9.70 -35.52 -24.96
N SER A 418 10.51 -34.82 -24.18
CA SER A 418 10.26 -34.46 -22.78
C SER A 418 9.88 -32.98 -22.65
N THR A 419 10.68 -32.10 -23.24
CA THR A 419 10.43 -30.66 -23.26
C THR A 419 10.78 -30.06 -24.60
N ARG A 420 10.07 -29.00 -24.99
CA ARG A 420 10.41 -28.17 -26.14
C ARG A 420 10.24 -26.70 -25.78
N LEU A 421 11.34 -25.97 -25.85
CA LEU A 421 11.38 -24.52 -25.79
C LEU A 421 11.44 -23.97 -27.23
N THR A 422 10.58 -23.02 -27.55
CA THR A 422 10.57 -22.32 -28.85
C THR A 422 10.57 -20.81 -28.60
N ASN A 423 11.45 -20.10 -29.33
CA ASN A 423 11.51 -18.65 -29.34
C ASN A 423 10.65 -18.14 -30.50
N GLU A 424 9.52 -17.52 -30.18
CA GLU A 424 8.55 -17.03 -31.16
C GLU A 424 8.92 -15.61 -31.66
N PRO A 425 8.48 -15.24 -32.87
CA PRO A 425 8.64 -13.87 -33.38
C PRO A 425 8.07 -12.83 -32.39
N GLY A 426 8.89 -11.84 -32.02
CA GLY A 426 8.54 -10.85 -30.98
C GLY A 426 9.19 -11.11 -29.62
N GLY A 427 9.98 -12.19 -29.48
CA GLY A 427 10.78 -12.50 -28.30
C GLY A 427 10.05 -13.32 -27.23
N VAL A 428 8.81 -13.74 -27.49
CA VAL A 428 8.06 -14.59 -26.55
C VAL A 428 8.68 -15.99 -26.51
N HIS A 429 8.83 -16.56 -25.32
CA HIS A 429 9.35 -17.92 -25.15
C HIS A 429 8.20 -18.87 -24.79
N VAL A 430 8.08 -19.97 -25.52
CA VAL A 430 7.07 -21.00 -25.28
C VAL A 430 7.76 -22.29 -24.87
N SER A 431 7.44 -22.79 -23.67
CA SER A 431 7.94 -24.06 -23.15
C SER A 431 6.79 -25.07 -23.07
N ASP A 432 6.82 -26.08 -23.92
CA ASP A 432 5.92 -27.22 -23.88
C ASP A 432 6.57 -28.39 -23.11
N GLU A 433 5.85 -29.00 -22.19
CA GLU A 433 6.22 -30.25 -21.51
C GLU A 433 5.40 -31.40 -22.06
N PHE A 434 6.02 -32.56 -22.20
CA PHE A 434 5.44 -33.73 -22.83
C PHE A 434 5.52 -34.96 -21.92
N LYS A 435 4.50 -35.80 -22.00
CA LYS A 435 4.50 -37.16 -21.42
C LYS A 435 3.85 -38.09 -22.44
N ASP A 436 4.55 -39.18 -22.79
CA ASP A 436 4.09 -40.17 -23.78
C ASP A 436 3.69 -39.54 -25.13
N GLY A 437 4.38 -38.46 -25.53
CA GLY A 437 4.14 -37.72 -26.78
C GLY A 437 2.98 -36.72 -26.73
N ILE A 438 2.31 -36.58 -25.59
CA ILE A 438 1.19 -35.65 -25.38
C ILE A 438 1.68 -34.45 -24.56
N VAL A 439 1.29 -33.25 -24.96
CA VAL A 439 1.60 -32.02 -24.20
C VAL A 439 0.84 -32.04 -22.89
N THR A 440 1.55 -32.02 -21.76
CA THR A 440 0.95 -31.97 -20.42
C THR A 440 0.91 -30.56 -19.86
N SER A 441 1.85 -29.70 -20.28
CA SER A 441 1.83 -28.28 -19.93
C SER A 441 2.42 -27.41 -21.05
N LYS A 442 1.94 -26.17 -21.14
CA LYS A 442 2.45 -25.12 -22.02
C LYS A 442 2.63 -23.86 -21.20
N THR A 443 3.87 -23.41 -21.05
CA THR A 443 4.21 -22.18 -20.33
C THR A 443 4.69 -21.12 -21.32
N ILE A 444 4.21 -19.90 -21.17
CA ILE A 444 4.55 -18.75 -21.99
C ILE A 444 5.29 -17.73 -21.13
N TYR A 445 6.41 -17.22 -21.63
CA TYR A 445 7.22 -16.17 -21.02
C TYR A 445 7.37 -14.98 -21.94
N ASP A 446 7.57 -13.80 -21.36
CA ASP A 446 7.94 -12.59 -22.10
C ASP A 446 9.41 -12.64 -22.58
N PRO A 447 9.89 -11.66 -23.37
CA PRO A 447 11.28 -11.59 -23.83
C PRO A 447 12.35 -11.45 -22.73
N GLN A 448 11.94 -11.22 -21.49
CA GLN A 448 12.80 -11.11 -20.31
C GLN A 448 12.71 -12.36 -19.41
N TRP A 449 12.07 -13.44 -19.89
CA TRP A 449 11.82 -14.68 -19.16
C TRP A 449 10.87 -14.54 -17.96
N SER A 450 10.05 -13.50 -17.91
CA SER A 450 8.98 -13.37 -16.92
C SER A 450 7.80 -14.25 -17.30
N PHE A 451 7.23 -14.94 -16.31
CA PHE A 451 6.06 -15.79 -16.50
C PHE A 451 4.84 -14.97 -16.97
N ILE A 452 4.21 -15.37 -18.08
CA ILE A 452 2.94 -14.80 -18.56
C ILE A 452 1.79 -15.73 -18.20
N SER A 453 1.88 -16.98 -18.61
CA SER A 453 0.83 -17.97 -18.37
C SER A 453 1.32 -19.40 -18.43
N ARG A 454 0.59 -20.31 -17.81
CA ARG A 454 0.74 -21.76 -17.97
C ARG A 454 -0.61 -22.41 -18.15
N THR A 455 -0.75 -23.18 -19.22
CA THR A 455 -1.89 -24.06 -19.44
C THR A 455 -1.46 -25.49 -19.13
N THR A 456 -2.23 -26.22 -18.34
CA THR A 456 -2.05 -27.67 -18.12
C THR A 456 -3.15 -28.44 -18.82
N PHE A 457 -2.83 -29.64 -19.29
CA PHE A 457 -3.74 -30.47 -20.08
C PHE A 457 -3.91 -31.85 -19.44
N GLU A 458 -5.09 -32.43 -19.60
CA GLU A 458 -5.31 -33.85 -19.36
C GLU A 458 -4.63 -34.72 -20.43
N GLU A 459 -4.49 -36.03 -20.17
CA GLU A 459 -4.06 -37.01 -21.18
C GLU A 459 -4.95 -37.01 -22.44
N SER A 460 -6.21 -36.54 -22.32
CA SER A 460 -7.13 -36.38 -23.44
C SER A 460 -6.84 -35.16 -24.33
N GLY A 461 -5.92 -34.28 -23.93
CA GLY A 461 -5.59 -33.00 -24.59
C GLY A 461 -6.51 -31.84 -24.22
N LYS A 462 -7.47 -32.04 -23.33
CA LYS A 462 -8.34 -30.97 -22.81
C LYS A 462 -7.60 -30.10 -21.80
N VAL A 463 -7.95 -28.81 -21.75
CA VAL A 463 -7.43 -27.88 -20.74
C VAL A 463 -7.95 -28.28 -19.36
N LEU A 464 -7.03 -28.43 -18.41
CA LEU A 464 -7.32 -28.70 -17.00
C LEU A 464 -7.25 -27.40 -16.20
N THR A 465 -6.12 -26.69 -16.28
CA THR A 465 -5.95 -25.39 -15.63
C THR A 465 -5.27 -24.36 -16.52
N VAL A 466 -5.60 -23.08 -16.32
CA VAL A 466 -4.86 -21.93 -16.87
C VAL A 466 -4.42 -21.03 -15.72
N GLN A 467 -3.12 -20.94 -15.50
CA GLN A 467 -2.49 -20.01 -14.58
C GLN A 467 -2.04 -18.74 -15.33
N HIS A 468 -2.34 -17.56 -14.81
CA HIS A 468 -1.90 -16.27 -15.35
C HIS A 468 -1.87 -15.19 -14.26
N GLN A 469 -1.46 -13.96 -14.59
CA GLN A 469 -1.56 -12.81 -13.69
C GLN A 469 -2.66 -11.84 -14.13
N ASP A 470 -3.38 -11.25 -13.17
CA ASP A 470 -4.32 -10.16 -13.45
C ASP A 470 -3.63 -8.79 -13.61
N ALA A 471 -4.40 -7.74 -13.89
CA ALA A 471 -3.88 -6.37 -14.07
C ALA A 471 -3.23 -5.77 -12.80
N HIS A 472 -3.42 -6.38 -11.63
CA HIS A 472 -2.84 -5.96 -10.36
C HIS A 472 -1.65 -6.85 -9.94
N GLY A 473 -1.27 -7.83 -10.77
CA GLY A 473 -0.19 -8.78 -10.51
C GLY A 473 -0.59 -9.98 -9.64
N ASN A 474 -1.88 -10.14 -9.32
CA ASN A 474 -2.35 -11.30 -8.56
C ASN A 474 -2.27 -12.57 -9.40
N ASN A 475 -1.99 -13.71 -8.76
CA ASN A 475 -1.94 -15.00 -9.42
C ASN A 475 -3.36 -15.56 -9.58
N VAL A 476 -3.79 -15.79 -10.81
CA VAL A 476 -5.10 -16.35 -11.15
C VAL A 476 -4.93 -17.78 -11.64
N ILE A 477 -5.74 -18.70 -11.12
CA ILE A 477 -5.84 -20.08 -11.58
C ILE A 477 -7.29 -20.33 -12.01
N ASP A 478 -7.48 -20.60 -13.30
CA ASP A 478 -8.75 -21.03 -13.86
C ASP A 478 -8.74 -22.55 -14.01
N GLU A 479 -9.53 -23.25 -13.21
CA GLU A 479 -9.77 -24.69 -13.31
C GLU A 479 -10.97 -24.93 -14.21
N TYR A 480 -10.81 -25.78 -15.22
CA TYR A 480 -11.86 -26.06 -16.20
C TYR A 480 -12.66 -27.30 -15.81
N ASP A 481 -13.91 -27.37 -16.27
CA ASP A 481 -14.77 -28.53 -16.08
C ASP A 481 -14.28 -29.76 -16.88
N ALA A 482 -14.91 -30.92 -16.67
CA ALA A 482 -14.54 -32.17 -17.36
C ALA A 482 -14.71 -32.12 -18.90
N THR A 483 -15.37 -31.08 -19.45
CA THR A 483 -15.46 -30.85 -20.89
C THR A 483 -14.28 -30.05 -21.42
N GLY A 484 -13.60 -29.28 -20.55
CA GLY A 484 -12.53 -28.35 -20.90
C GLY A 484 -13.04 -27.05 -21.52
N MET A 485 -14.36 -26.79 -21.47
CA MET A 485 -15.01 -25.69 -22.19
C MET A 485 -15.33 -24.49 -21.29
N TYR A 486 -15.71 -24.74 -20.04
CA TYR A 486 -16.02 -23.70 -19.06
C TYR A 486 -15.11 -23.79 -17.85
N ILE A 487 -14.82 -22.63 -17.26
CA ILE A 487 -14.15 -22.54 -15.96
C ILE A 487 -15.13 -23.05 -14.90
N ALA A 488 -14.75 -24.06 -14.14
CA ALA A 488 -15.49 -24.55 -12.98
C ALA A 488 -15.15 -23.74 -11.71
N VAL A 489 -13.88 -23.37 -11.54
CA VAL A 489 -13.40 -22.55 -10.42
C VAL A 489 -12.35 -21.55 -10.91
N LYS A 490 -12.51 -20.28 -10.54
CA LYS A 490 -11.49 -19.23 -10.71
C LYS A 490 -10.98 -18.84 -9.34
N SER A 491 -9.72 -19.15 -9.06
CA SER A 491 -9.04 -18.82 -7.80
C SER A 491 -8.08 -17.66 -8.03
N ILE A 492 -8.14 -16.65 -7.17
CA ILE A 492 -7.26 -15.49 -7.18
C ILE A 492 -6.46 -15.50 -5.89
N TYR A 493 -5.14 -15.42 -6.04
CA TYR A 493 -4.19 -15.29 -4.95
C TYR A 493 -3.41 -13.99 -5.10
N SER A 494 -2.98 -13.40 -3.99
CA SER A 494 -2.10 -12.24 -4.03
C SER A 494 -0.79 -12.54 -4.76
N THR A 495 0.01 -11.50 -5.00
CA THR A 495 1.40 -11.63 -5.48
C THR A 495 2.27 -12.54 -4.60
N THR A 496 1.91 -12.72 -3.32
CA THR A 496 2.58 -13.58 -2.34
C THR A 496 1.85 -14.91 -2.09
N TRP A 497 0.92 -15.30 -2.97
CA TRP A 497 0.12 -16.53 -2.87
C TRP A 497 -0.84 -16.59 -1.66
N ALA A 498 -1.20 -15.45 -1.07
CA ALA A 498 -2.25 -15.41 -0.05
C ALA A 498 -3.64 -15.52 -0.71
N ASP A 499 -4.58 -16.21 -0.06
CA ASP A 499 -5.91 -16.46 -0.61
C ASP A 499 -6.76 -15.17 -0.69
N VAL A 500 -7.16 -14.77 -1.90
CA VAL A 500 -7.96 -13.55 -2.12
C VAL A 500 -9.42 -13.89 -2.41
N SER A 501 -9.68 -14.72 -3.42
CA SER A 501 -11.04 -15.15 -3.74
C SER A 501 -11.12 -16.44 -4.56
N HIS A 502 -12.27 -17.11 -4.47
CA HIS A 502 -12.66 -18.25 -5.31
C HIS A 502 -14.04 -18.02 -5.87
N THR A 503 -14.18 -18.08 -7.20
CA THR A 503 -15.47 -18.01 -7.88
C THR A 503 -15.79 -19.36 -8.50
N TYR A 504 -16.95 -19.92 -8.15
CA TYR A 504 -17.41 -21.22 -8.61
C TYR A 504 -18.52 -21.02 -9.65
N PHE A 505 -18.46 -21.81 -10.71
CA PHE A 505 -19.40 -21.74 -11.83
C PHE A 505 -20.15 -23.05 -12.00
N ASP A 506 -21.36 -22.97 -12.55
CA ASP A 506 -22.10 -24.16 -13.01
C ASP A 506 -21.62 -24.63 -14.40
N ALA A 507 -22.16 -25.77 -14.85
CA ALA A 507 -21.84 -26.35 -16.17
C ALA A 507 -22.28 -25.50 -17.38
N SER A 508 -22.94 -24.36 -17.15
CA SER A 508 -23.29 -23.37 -18.19
C SER A 508 -22.43 -22.09 -18.09
N GLY A 509 -21.47 -22.04 -17.15
CA GLY A 509 -20.59 -20.90 -16.94
C GLY A 509 -21.19 -19.77 -16.09
N HIS A 510 -22.32 -19.98 -15.40
CA HIS A 510 -22.87 -18.97 -14.49
C HIS A 510 -22.29 -19.12 -13.08
N ILE A 511 -22.08 -17.99 -12.40
CA ILE A 511 -21.60 -17.96 -11.01
C ILE A 511 -22.64 -18.62 -10.10
N THR A 512 -22.17 -19.47 -9.19
CA THR A 512 -22.98 -20.13 -8.15
C THR A 512 -22.53 -19.78 -6.74
N LYS A 513 -21.24 -19.51 -6.55
CA LYS A 513 -20.65 -19.14 -5.26
C LYS A 513 -19.43 -18.26 -5.50
N VAL A 514 -19.30 -17.21 -4.70
CA VAL A 514 -18.06 -16.43 -4.56
C VAL A 514 -17.62 -16.54 -3.10
N GLN A 515 -16.35 -16.83 -2.88
CA GLN A 515 -15.71 -16.82 -1.58
C GLN A 515 -14.61 -15.77 -1.61
N LYS A 516 -14.53 -14.89 -0.62
CA LYS A 516 -13.55 -13.80 -0.58
C LYS A 516 -12.95 -13.66 0.81
N THR A 517 -11.66 -13.39 0.89
CA THR A 517 -11.01 -12.95 2.14
C THR A 517 -11.04 -11.41 2.19
N LEU A 518 -11.56 -10.86 3.28
CA LEU A 518 -11.66 -9.43 3.53
C LEU A 518 -10.35 -8.89 4.13
N GLU A 519 -10.15 -7.57 4.07
CA GLU A 519 -8.95 -6.93 4.64
C GLU A 519 -8.79 -7.16 6.15
N SER A 520 -9.89 -7.42 6.87
CA SER A 520 -9.87 -7.78 8.29
C SER A 520 -9.32 -9.19 8.56
N GLY A 521 -9.18 -10.03 7.52
CA GLY A 521 -8.92 -11.47 7.65
C GLY A 521 -10.19 -12.32 7.76
N ASP A 522 -11.37 -11.69 7.79
CA ASP A 522 -12.68 -12.36 7.76
C ASP A 522 -12.97 -12.92 6.36
N HIS A 523 -13.94 -13.83 6.25
CA HIS A 523 -14.31 -14.47 5.00
C HIS A 523 -15.77 -14.17 4.63
N GLU A 524 -16.02 -13.80 3.39
CA GLU A 524 -17.36 -13.66 2.82
C GLU A 524 -17.65 -14.85 1.89
N ILE A 525 -18.84 -15.45 2.00
CA ILE A 525 -19.39 -16.38 1.02
C ILE A 525 -20.69 -15.81 0.47
N SER A 526 -20.71 -15.50 -0.82
CA SER A 526 -21.89 -15.03 -1.55
C SER A 526 -22.40 -16.15 -2.46
N LEU A 527 -23.67 -16.53 -2.32
CA LEU A 527 -24.32 -17.63 -3.04
C LEU A 527 -25.29 -17.07 -4.08
N TYR A 528 -25.20 -17.57 -5.31
CA TYR A 528 -25.95 -17.08 -6.46
C TYR A 528 -26.91 -18.15 -6.98
N ARG A 529 -28.06 -17.71 -7.47
CA ARG A 529 -28.90 -18.54 -8.32
C ARG A 529 -28.29 -18.56 -9.72
N SER A 530 -28.25 -19.74 -10.36
CA SER A 530 -27.77 -19.86 -11.74
C SER A 530 -28.45 -18.81 -12.64
N GLY A 531 -27.64 -18.05 -13.37
CA GLY A 531 -28.07 -16.95 -14.25
C GLY A 531 -28.37 -15.60 -13.56
N SER A 532 -28.23 -15.49 -12.23
CA SER A 532 -28.41 -14.24 -11.47
C SER A 532 -27.07 -13.52 -11.27
N ASP A 533 -27.08 -12.20 -11.38
CA ASP A 533 -25.98 -11.30 -11.01
C ASP A 533 -26.07 -10.81 -9.55
N VAL A 534 -27.22 -11.02 -8.89
CA VAL A 534 -27.45 -10.68 -7.48
C VAL A 534 -27.30 -11.94 -6.60
N PRO A 535 -26.55 -11.87 -5.47
CA PRO A 535 -26.45 -12.98 -4.53
C PRO A 535 -27.78 -13.17 -3.79
N THR A 536 -28.21 -14.43 -3.70
CA THR A 536 -29.39 -14.85 -2.93
C THR A 536 -29.12 -14.92 -1.43
N ARG A 537 -27.86 -15.13 -1.04
CA ARG A 537 -27.42 -15.26 0.34
C ARG A 537 -25.96 -14.85 0.46
N VAL A 538 -25.63 -14.07 1.48
CA VAL A 538 -24.27 -13.63 1.80
C VAL A 538 -23.99 -13.99 3.25
N GLU A 539 -22.91 -14.72 3.50
CA GLU A 539 -22.48 -15.13 4.83
C GLU A 539 -21.12 -14.50 5.13
N ILE A 540 -21.00 -13.89 6.32
CA ILE A 540 -19.73 -13.37 6.81
C ILE A 540 -19.25 -14.27 7.94
N PHE A 541 -18.02 -14.76 7.81
CA PHE A 541 -17.32 -15.57 8.80
C PHE A 541 -16.14 -14.78 9.34
N ASN A 542 -15.79 -14.98 10.61
CA ASN A 542 -14.53 -14.45 11.13
C ASN A 542 -13.31 -15.20 10.53
N SER A 543 -12.11 -14.76 10.89
CA SER A 543 -10.84 -15.42 10.51
C SER A 543 -10.72 -16.90 10.92
N ASP A 544 -11.51 -17.36 11.89
CA ASP A 544 -11.56 -18.75 12.35
C ASP A 544 -12.68 -19.57 11.68
N TRP A 545 -13.26 -19.06 10.58
CA TRP A 545 -14.35 -19.70 9.83
C TRP A 545 -15.65 -19.91 10.64
N GLN A 546 -15.92 -19.03 11.61
CA GLN A 546 -17.13 -19.04 12.41
C GLN A 546 -18.11 -17.97 11.91
N LEU A 547 -19.38 -18.34 11.69
CA LEU A 547 -20.40 -17.46 11.11
C LEU A 547 -20.72 -16.27 12.03
N SER A 548 -20.51 -15.05 11.54
CA SER A 548 -20.73 -13.78 12.24
C SER A 548 -22.04 -13.11 11.83
N SER A 549 -22.38 -13.16 10.54
CA SER A 549 -23.67 -12.69 10.04
C SER A 549 -24.09 -13.41 8.76
N CYS A 550 -25.39 -13.39 8.48
CA CYS A 550 -25.96 -13.94 7.27
C CYS A 550 -27.05 -13.00 6.74
N THR A 551 -26.95 -12.59 5.49
CA THR A 551 -27.95 -11.81 4.77
C THR A 551 -28.60 -12.69 3.71
N SER A 552 -29.93 -12.73 3.65
CA SER A 552 -30.68 -13.47 2.64
C SER A 552 -31.64 -12.54 1.89
N SER A 553 -31.76 -12.73 0.58
CA SER A 553 -32.77 -12.03 -0.23
C SER A 553 -34.13 -12.69 -0.05
N ASN A 554 -35.15 -11.89 0.22
CA ASN A 554 -36.54 -12.34 0.30
C ASN A 554 -37.24 -12.26 -1.07
N LEU A 555 -38.40 -12.91 -1.20
CA LEU A 555 -39.18 -12.94 -2.45
C LEU A 555 -39.76 -11.58 -2.85
N ASP A 556 -39.82 -10.62 -1.93
CA ASP A 556 -40.34 -9.27 -2.12
C ASP A 556 -39.24 -8.23 -2.38
N ASN A 557 -38.02 -8.67 -2.72
CA ASN A 557 -36.82 -7.83 -2.90
C ASN A 557 -36.34 -7.08 -1.65
N THR A 558 -36.76 -7.52 -0.45
CA THR A 558 -36.13 -7.10 0.80
C THR A 558 -34.96 -8.02 1.18
N TYR A 559 -34.08 -7.56 2.06
CA TYR A 559 -32.96 -8.35 2.56
C TYR A 559 -33.05 -8.50 4.08
N THR A 560 -32.95 -9.73 4.57
CA THR A 560 -32.91 -10.00 6.01
C THR A 560 -31.48 -10.36 6.42
N THR A 561 -30.90 -9.55 7.30
CA THR A 561 -29.59 -9.77 7.91
C THR A 561 -29.74 -10.23 9.34
N THR A 562 -29.20 -11.41 9.65
CA THR A 562 -29.08 -11.92 11.02
C THR A 562 -27.64 -11.73 11.50
N LYS A 563 -27.45 -11.12 12.67
CA LYS A 563 -26.14 -10.94 13.32
C LYS A 563 -26.07 -11.78 14.59
N PHE A 564 -24.97 -12.52 14.76
CA PHE A 564 -24.76 -13.41 15.91
C PHE A 564 -23.95 -12.72 17.01
N ALA A 565 -24.20 -13.08 18.28
CA ALA A 565 -23.58 -12.43 19.44
C ALA A 565 -22.06 -12.57 19.47
N HIS A 566 -21.60 -13.77 19.13
CA HIS A 566 -20.21 -14.09 18.87
C HIS A 566 -20.18 -15.02 17.66
N PRO A 567 -19.11 -14.99 16.86
CA PRO A 567 -18.98 -15.86 15.69
C PRO A 567 -19.24 -17.34 16.03
N GLY A 568 -20.09 -18.01 15.24
CA GLY A 568 -20.47 -19.42 15.43
C GLY A 568 -21.51 -19.70 16.51
N SER A 569 -22.01 -18.67 17.19
CA SER A 569 -23.06 -18.80 18.20
C SER A 569 -24.44 -19.04 17.57
N ALA A 570 -25.29 -19.81 18.25
CA ALA A 570 -26.73 -19.85 17.94
C ALA A 570 -27.47 -18.60 18.44
N LEU A 571 -26.84 -17.77 19.27
CA LEU A 571 -27.42 -16.57 19.86
C LEU A 571 -27.38 -15.42 18.86
N VAL A 572 -28.56 -14.92 18.49
CA VAL A 572 -28.74 -13.74 17.62
C VAL A 572 -28.72 -12.49 18.48
N ILE A 573 -27.99 -11.45 18.07
CA ILE A 573 -28.06 -10.12 18.71
C ILE A 573 -28.99 -9.17 17.98
N SER A 574 -29.10 -9.32 16.66
CA SER A 574 -30.10 -8.59 15.89
C SER A 574 -30.53 -9.31 14.62
N THR A 575 -31.76 -9.03 14.22
CA THR A 575 -32.30 -9.33 12.89
C THR A 575 -32.76 -8.02 12.27
N GLU A 576 -32.21 -7.68 11.12
CA GLU A 576 -32.43 -6.42 10.43
C GLU A 576 -33.05 -6.70 9.06
N VAL A 577 -34.09 -5.96 8.69
CA VAL A 577 -34.73 -6.04 7.38
C VAL A 577 -34.46 -4.75 6.62
N TYR A 578 -33.97 -4.88 5.39
CA TYR A 578 -33.63 -3.78 4.51
C TYR A 578 -34.46 -3.82 3.23
N ASP A 579 -34.76 -2.67 2.64
CA ASP A 579 -35.34 -2.59 1.31
C ASP A 579 -34.31 -2.86 0.20
N SER A 580 -34.74 -2.80 -1.06
CA SER A 580 -33.86 -3.01 -2.22
C SER A 580 -32.74 -1.97 -2.38
N SER A 581 -32.82 -0.84 -1.65
CA SER A 581 -31.83 0.24 -1.62
C SER A 581 -30.88 0.17 -0.42
N TRP A 582 -30.96 -0.89 0.39
CA TRP A 582 -30.25 -1.04 1.67
C TRP A 582 -30.65 -0.04 2.76
N SER A 583 -31.87 0.51 2.67
CA SER A 583 -32.45 1.32 3.75
C SER A 583 -33.12 0.42 4.79
N LEU A 584 -32.90 0.69 6.09
CA LEU A 584 -33.47 -0.10 7.17
C LEU A 584 -34.99 0.04 7.19
N ILE A 585 -35.70 -1.08 7.20
CA ILE A 585 -37.16 -1.17 7.40
C ILE A 585 -37.45 -1.45 8.87
N SER A 586 -36.79 -2.47 9.43
CA SER A 586 -36.96 -2.85 10.83
C SER A 586 -35.71 -3.51 11.40
N ARG A 587 -35.53 -3.39 12.72
CA ARG A 587 -34.50 -4.09 13.48
C ARG A 587 -35.10 -4.67 14.74
N THR A 588 -34.93 -5.96 14.94
CA THR A 588 -35.18 -6.65 16.21
C THR A 588 -33.86 -6.90 16.91
N THR A 589 -33.70 -6.43 18.14
CA THR A 589 -32.50 -6.60 18.95
C THR A 589 -32.79 -7.53 20.12
N TYR A 590 -31.84 -8.40 20.46
CA TYR A 590 -31.95 -9.37 21.54
C TYR A 590 -30.89 -9.13 22.61
N SER A 591 -31.21 -9.48 23.86
CA SER A 591 -30.30 -9.40 25.00
C SER A 591 -29.19 -10.45 24.91
N SER A 592 -28.20 -10.38 25.80
CA SER A 592 -27.16 -11.41 25.93
C SER A 592 -27.68 -12.78 26.37
N ARG A 593 -28.96 -12.89 26.74
CA ARG A 593 -29.67 -14.15 27.03
C ARG A 593 -30.54 -14.63 25.86
N GLY A 594 -30.63 -13.86 24.78
CA GLY A 594 -31.47 -14.17 23.60
C GLY A 594 -32.93 -13.76 23.76
N GLU A 595 -33.24 -12.94 24.75
CA GLU A 595 -34.58 -12.40 24.99
C GLU A 595 -34.78 -11.12 24.17
N LEU A 596 -36.02 -10.81 23.79
CA LEU A 596 -36.33 -9.60 23.03
C LEU A 596 -35.97 -8.35 23.84
N SER A 597 -35.12 -7.48 23.31
CA SER A 597 -34.68 -6.25 23.99
C SER A 597 -35.28 -5.00 23.37
N SER A 598 -35.28 -4.90 22.04
CA SER A 598 -35.94 -3.79 21.34
C SER A 598 -36.43 -4.18 19.95
N VAL A 599 -37.46 -3.48 19.49
CA VAL A 599 -37.95 -3.54 18.11
C VAL A 599 -38.01 -2.13 17.57
N GLU A 600 -37.18 -1.86 16.56
CA GLU A 600 -37.17 -0.62 15.79
C GLU A 600 -37.93 -0.86 14.47
N SER A 601 -38.82 0.07 14.13
CA SER A 601 -39.54 0.12 12.86
C SER A 601 -39.42 1.51 12.26
N VAL A 602 -39.07 1.58 10.98
CA VAL A 602 -39.03 2.85 10.23
C VAL A 602 -40.40 3.07 9.59
N LEU A 603 -41.07 4.15 9.99
CA LEU A 603 -42.39 4.52 9.49
C LEU A 603 -42.28 5.12 8.07
N GLU A 604 -43.39 5.17 7.32
CA GLU A 604 -43.44 5.78 5.99
C GLU A 604 -42.99 7.25 5.98
N THR A 605 -43.09 7.94 7.12
CA THR A 605 -42.63 9.32 7.33
C THR A 605 -41.11 9.44 7.47
N GLY A 606 -40.38 8.32 7.54
CA GLY A 606 -38.95 8.25 7.86
C GLY A 606 -38.64 8.37 9.36
N GLN A 607 -39.67 8.42 10.22
CA GLN A 607 -39.50 8.41 11.67
C GLN A 607 -39.18 7.00 12.17
N HIS A 608 -38.38 6.89 13.22
CA HIS A 608 -38.01 5.62 13.82
C HIS A 608 -38.80 5.42 15.11
N GLN A 609 -39.63 4.38 15.17
CA GLN A 609 -40.31 3.98 16.39
C GLN A 609 -39.56 2.79 17.01
N ILE A 610 -39.12 2.94 18.26
CA ILE A 610 -38.35 1.92 18.98
C ILE A 610 -39.13 1.50 20.23
N SER A 611 -39.61 0.27 20.25
CA SER A 611 -40.22 -0.34 21.43
C SER A 611 -39.15 -1.05 22.25
N HIS A 612 -39.01 -0.68 23.53
CA HIS A 612 -38.05 -1.26 24.47
C HIS A 612 -38.74 -2.24 25.39
N TYR A 613 -38.16 -3.42 25.57
CA TYR A 613 -38.73 -4.51 26.34
C TYR A 613 -37.96 -4.75 27.64
N ASP A 614 -38.68 -5.11 28.70
CA ASP A 614 -38.10 -5.56 29.96
C ASP A 614 -37.63 -7.04 29.89
N ASP A 615 -36.99 -7.53 30.96
CA ASP A 615 -36.51 -8.91 31.06
C ASP A 615 -37.64 -9.97 30.96
N LEU A 616 -38.91 -9.56 31.06
CA LEU A 616 -40.08 -10.42 30.91
C LEU A 616 -40.72 -10.29 29.51
N SER A 617 -40.08 -9.57 28.58
CA SER A 617 -40.59 -9.27 27.24
C SER A 617 -41.88 -8.46 27.22
N HIS A 618 -42.13 -7.63 28.23
CA HIS A 618 -43.17 -6.60 28.20
C HIS A 618 -42.58 -5.28 27.73
N ILE A 619 -43.38 -4.48 27.01
CA ILE A 619 -42.97 -3.12 26.61
C ILE A 619 -42.82 -2.28 27.87
N SER A 620 -41.66 -1.67 28.04
CA SER A 620 -41.33 -0.75 29.13
C SER A 620 -41.54 0.70 28.71
N TYR A 621 -41.03 1.07 27.53
CA TYR A 621 -41.29 2.36 26.90
C TYR A 621 -41.15 2.27 25.38
N VAL A 622 -41.75 3.23 24.68
CA VAL A 622 -41.65 3.40 23.23
C VAL A 622 -41.11 4.79 22.95
N ASP A 623 -40.02 4.86 22.19
CA ASP A 623 -39.44 6.10 21.70
C ASP A 623 -39.84 6.33 20.25
N LEU A 624 -40.22 7.57 19.92
CA LEU A 624 -40.43 8.02 18.55
C LEU A 624 -39.37 9.06 18.20
N PHE A 625 -38.52 8.74 17.24
CA PHE A 625 -37.49 9.64 16.74
C PHE A 625 -37.89 10.23 15.38
N ALA A 626 -37.55 11.49 15.17
CA ALA A 626 -37.55 12.11 13.85
C ALA A 626 -36.50 11.44 12.94
N SER A 627 -36.64 11.61 11.62
CA SER A 627 -35.67 11.09 10.64
C SER A 627 -34.24 11.64 10.81
N ASN A 628 -34.07 12.75 11.55
CA ASN A 628 -32.77 13.33 11.91
C ASN A 628 -32.20 12.80 13.25
N GLY A 629 -32.86 11.85 13.90
CA GLY A 629 -32.45 11.27 15.18
C GLY A 629 -32.88 12.02 16.44
N GLN A 630 -33.69 13.08 16.34
CA GLN A 630 -34.23 13.79 17.50
C GLN A 630 -35.38 12.99 18.15
N LEU A 631 -35.33 12.77 19.47
CA LEU A 631 -36.42 12.17 20.21
C LEU A 631 -37.61 13.14 20.26
N LEU A 632 -38.74 12.73 19.68
CA LEU A 632 -39.97 13.52 19.61
C LEU A 632 -40.93 13.17 20.74
N GLN A 633 -41.02 11.89 21.07
CA GLN A 633 -41.95 11.39 22.08
C GLN A 633 -41.38 10.16 22.77
N ARG A 634 -41.62 10.05 24.08
CA ARG A 634 -41.44 8.82 24.85
C ARG A 634 -42.73 8.46 25.57
N THR A 635 -43.21 7.24 25.36
CA THR A 635 -44.38 6.69 26.05
C THR A 635 -43.95 5.59 27.01
N HIS A 636 -44.22 5.76 28.30
CA HIS A 636 -43.92 4.79 29.34
C HIS A 636 -45.09 3.87 29.63
N TYR A 637 -44.78 2.61 29.92
CA TYR A 637 -45.74 1.57 30.28
C TYR A 637 -45.34 0.93 31.62
N ASN A 638 -46.34 0.57 32.43
CA ASN A 638 -46.12 -0.22 33.62
C ASN A 638 -45.96 -1.71 33.29
N SER A 639 -45.67 -2.54 34.30
CA SER A 639 -45.50 -3.99 34.15
C SER A 639 -46.75 -4.75 33.69
N ALA A 640 -47.93 -4.11 33.67
CA ALA A 640 -49.16 -4.67 33.10
C ALA A 640 -49.38 -4.24 31.62
N GLY A 641 -48.43 -3.51 31.03
CA GLY A 641 -48.52 -2.99 29.66
C GLY A 641 -49.45 -1.79 29.52
N VAL A 642 -49.78 -1.12 30.63
CA VAL A 642 -50.67 0.06 30.64
C VAL A 642 -49.81 1.32 30.65
N MET A 643 -50.17 2.28 29.81
CA MET A 643 -49.49 3.56 29.68
C MET A 643 -49.56 4.37 30.99
N THR A 644 -48.41 4.87 31.44
CA THR A 644 -48.33 5.72 32.65
C THR A 644 -48.02 7.16 32.32
N ASP A 645 -47.16 7.40 31.33
CA ASP A 645 -46.71 8.75 30.99
C ASP A 645 -46.42 8.88 29.49
N ILE A 646 -46.68 10.04 28.92
CA ILE A 646 -46.22 10.44 27.59
C ILE A 646 -45.45 11.76 27.75
N ASP A 647 -44.17 11.74 27.42
CA ASP A 647 -43.34 12.93 27.22
C ASP A 647 -43.32 13.27 25.73
N HIS A 648 -43.72 14.48 25.37
CA HIS A 648 -43.77 14.96 23.99
C HIS A 648 -42.99 16.28 23.85
N LEU A 649 -42.04 16.31 22.92
CA LEU A 649 -41.28 17.49 22.57
C LEU A 649 -42.12 18.44 21.70
N LEU A 650 -42.21 19.69 22.11
CA LEU A 650 -42.91 20.76 21.39
C LEU A 650 -41.96 21.47 20.41
N SER A 651 -42.53 22.13 19.40
CA SER A 651 -41.75 22.83 18.36
C SER A 651 -40.89 23.99 18.89
N ASN A 652 -41.18 24.50 20.08
CA ASN A 652 -40.41 25.55 20.76
C ASN A 652 -39.26 24.98 21.63
N GLY A 653 -39.10 23.66 21.70
CA GLY A 653 -38.08 22.99 22.52
C GLY A 653 -38.50 22.66 23.95
N ASP A 654 -39.74 22.98 24.32
CA ASP A 654 -40.33 22.62 25.61
C ASP A 654 -40.89 21.18 25.56
N HIS A 655 -41.09 20.58 26.73
CA HIS A 655 -41.65 19.25 26.88
C HIS A 655 -43.04 19.32 27.53
N ILE A 656 -44.01 18.61 26.99
CA ILE A 656 -45.28 18.37 27.67
C ILE A 656 -45.36 16.92 28.12
N VAL A 657 -45.59 16.72 29.41
CA VAL A 657 -45.71 15.41 30.05
C VAL A 657 -47.17 15.20 30.46
N TYR A 658 -47.79 14.18 29.86
CA TYR A 658 -49.11 13.69 30.26
C TYR A 658 -48.92 12.50 31.19
N THR A 659 -49.46 12.56 32.41
CA THR A 659 -49.40 11.47 33.39
C THR A 659 -50.78 10.87 33.57
N PHE A 660 -50.86 9.55 33.54
CA PHE A 660 -52.07 8.74 33.62
C PHE A 660 -52.11 7.95 34.93
N ASP A 661 -53.29 7.48 35.32
CA ASP A 661 -53.51 6.73 36.57
C ASP A 661 -52.87 5.32 36.60
N GLY A 662 -52.32 4.85 35.48
CA GLY A 662 -51.71 3.54 35.33
C GLY A 662 -52.71 2.38 35.43
N GLN A 663 -54.02 2.65 35.33
CA GLN A 663 -55.10 1.66 35.30
C GLN A 663 -55.58 1.42 33.87
N GLN A 664 -56.31 0.33 33.64
CA GLN A 664 -56.81 -0.04 32.30
C GLN A 664 -57.63 1.07 31.60
N ALA A 665 -58.26 1.96 32.38
CA ALA A 665 -59.03 3.08 31.85
C ALA A 665 -58.16 4.24 31.34
N GLY A 666 -56.89 4.34 31.79
CA GLY A 666 -55.93 5.34 31.35
C GLY A 666 -56.42 6.78 31.57
N LEU A 667 -56.91 7.09 32.77
CA LEU A 667 -57.40 8.44 33.05
C LEU A 667 -56.23 9.41 33.20
N LEU A 668 -56.30 10.55 32.52
CA LEU A 668 -55.31 11.62 32.63
C LEU A 668 -55.39 12.25 34.02
N VAL A 669 -54.31 12.18 34.77
CA VAL A 669 -54.19 12.72 36.15
C VAL A 669 -53.62 14.13 36.11
N SER A 670 -52.64 14.37 35.25
CA SER A 670 -52.07 15.70 35.06
C SER A 670 -51.43 15.88 33.69
N SER A 671 -51.40 17.13 33.23
CA SER A 671 -50.55 17.57 32.12
C SER A 671 -49.62 18.67 32.61
N ALA A 672 -48.32 18.49 32.45
CA ALA A 672 -47.31 19.44 32.89
C ALA A 672 -46.41 19.86 31.73
N THR A 673 -46.23 21.17 31.55
CA THR A 673 -45.30 21.73 30.56
C THR A 673 -44.01 22.10 31.27
N TYR A 674 -42.89 21.65 30.73
CA TYR A 674 -41.54 21.93 31.19
C TYR A 674 -40.77 22.67 30.10
N ASN A 675 -40.01 23.69 30.47
CA ASN A 675 -39.15 24.35 29.50
C ASN A 675 -37.98 23.44 29.09
N SER A 676 -37.20 23.88 28.09
CA SER A 676 -36.01 23.15 27.62
C SER A 676 -34.95 22.81 28.70
N SER A 677 -35.02 23.43 29.89
CA SER A 677 -34.15 23.15 31.04
C SER A 677 -34.83 22.23 32.08
N TRP A 678 -35.96 21.61 31.74
CA TRP A 678 -36.78 20.80 32.63
C TRP A 678 -37.33 21.53 33.87
N ALA A 679 -37.41 22.86 33.83
CA ALA A 679 -38.14 23.61 34.85
C ALA A 679 -39.63 23.63 34.52
N LEU A 680 -40.48 23.40 35.52
CA LEU A 680 -41.93 23.45 35.36
C LEU A 680 -42.35 24.86 34.89
N ALA A 681 -43.19 24.94 33.88
CA ALA A 681 -43.80 26.18 33.39
C ALA A 681 -45.29 26.24 33.76
N SER A 682 -46.00 25.13 33.58
CA SER A 682 -47.39 25.01 34.02
C SER A 682 -47.75 23.57 34.35
N ARG A 683 -48.75 23.39 35.23
CA ARG A 683 -49.35 22.08 35.52
C ARG A 683 -50.85 22.20 35.66
N THR A 684 -51.57 21.40 34.90
CA THR A 684 -53.01 21.17 35.08
C THR A 684 -53.21 19.82 35.75
N THR A 685 -54.04 19.77 36.79
CA THR A 685 -54.46 18.53 37.46
C THR A 685 -55.93 18.26 37.21
N PHE A 686 -56.29 16.99 37.06
CA PHE A 686 -57.63 16.55 36.73
C PHE A 686 -58.21 15.64 37.82
N ASP A 687 -59.53 15.67 38.00
CA ASP A 687 -60.25 14.70 38.83
C ASP A 687 -60.50 13.39 38.07
N ALA A 688 -61.05 12.39 38.77
CA ALA A 688 -61.37 11.09 38.17
C ALA A 688 -62.47 11.15 37.07
N ALA A 689 -63.16 12.29 36.91
CA ALA A 689 -64.14 12.53 35.84
C ALA A 689 -63.55 13.35 34.68
N GLY A 690 -62.27 13.74 34.76
CA GLY A 690 -61.57 14.53 33.74
C GLY A 690 -61.77 16.05 33.86
N HIS A 691 -62.37 16.54 34.95
CA HIS A 691 -62.50 17.98 35.19
C HIS A 691 -61.20 18.56 35.76
N VAL A 692 -60.88 19.80 35.37
CA VAL A 692 -59.75 20.54 35.93
C VAL A 692 -59.99 20.81 37.41
N VAL A 693 -59.03 20.43 38.26
CA VAL A 693 -59.03 20.69 39.71
C VAL A 693 -58.16 21.89 40.04
N SER A 694 -56.98 21.98 39.44
CA SER A 694 -56.07 23.10 39.61
C SER A 694 -55.25 23.38 38.36
N ILE A 695 -54.92 24.65 38.16
CA ILE A 695 -53.90 25.08 37.20
C ILE A 695 -52.84 25.87 37.97
N LEU A 696 -51.61 25.39 37.94
CA LEU A 696 -50.43 26.07 38.46
C LEU A 696 -49.66 26.68 37.27
N GLU A 697 -49.34 27.96 37.35
CA GLU A 697 -48.49 28.67 36.39
C GLU A 697 -47.28 29.29 37.09
N GLU A 698 -46.10 29.06 36.51
CA GLU A 698 -44.82 29.60 36.96
C GLU A 698 -44.53 30.88 36.19
N GLN A 699 -44.39 32.01 36.89
CA GLN A 699 -44.21 33.32 36.27
C GLN A 699 -42.72 33.66 36.08
N GLN A 700 -42.39 34.48 35.08
CA GLN A 700 -40.99 34.85 34.76
C GLN A 700 -40.26 35.55 35.92
N ALA A 701 -40.98 36.19 36.84
CA ALA A 701 -40.43 36.85 38.02
C ALA A 701 -40.27 35.88 39.21
N GLY A 702 -40.51 34.58 39.02
CA GLY A 702 -40.44 33.52 40.03
C GLY A 702 -41.62 33.45 41.00
N SER A 703 -42.68 34.26 40.80
CA SER A 703 -43.94 34.09 41.52
C SER A 703 -44.74 32.91 40.96
N HIS A 704 -45.61 32.33 41.78
CA HIS A 704 -46.45 31.18 41.41
C HIS A 704 -47.92 31.58 41.45
N VAL A 705 -48.69 31.23 40.43
CA VAL A 705 -50.14 31.49 40.38
C VAL A 705 -50.88 30.16 40.37
N LEU A 706 -51.75 29.95 41.36
CA LEU A 706 -52.56 28.74 41.49
C LEU A 706 -54.04 29.07 41.37
N GLY A 707 -54.65 28.70 40.25
CA GLY A 707 -56.10 28.69 40.08
C GLY A 707 -56.68 27.39 40.61
N THR A 708 -57.58 27.45 41.59
CA THR A 708 -58.31 26.29 42.09
C THR A 708 -59.74 26.29 41.54
N TYR A 709 -60.19 25.17 41.02
CA TYR A 709 -61.47 25.02 40.35
C TYR A 709 -62.43 24.18 41.19
N SER A 710 -63.69 24.59 41.22
CA SER A 710 -64.77 23.79 41.81
C SER A 710 -65.46 22.97 40.73
N THR A 711 -65.97 21.79 41.07
CA THR A 711 -66.63 20.85 40.13
C THR A 711 -67.86 21.43 39.43
N ALA A 712 -68.36 22.60 39.85
CA ALA A 712 -69.54 23.26 39.29
C ALA A 712 -69.22 24.47 38.38
N GLN A 713 -67.95 24.90 38.26
CA GLN A 713 -67.58 26.15 37.58
C GLN A 713 -66.47 25.92 36.54
N GLN A 714 -66.59 26.54 35.37
CA GLN A 714 -65.52 26.60 34.35
C GLN A 714 -64.46 27.67 34.64
N THR A 715 -64.69 28.47 35.68
CA THR A 715 -63.80 29.53 36.17
C THR A 715 -63.22 29.11 37.53
N PRO A 716 -62.00 29.56 37.87
CA PRO A 716 -61.42 29.27 39.17
C PRO A 716 -62.28 29.88 40.28
N SER A 717 -62.51 29.14 41.37
CA SER A 717 -63.16 29.67 42.57
C SER A 717 -62.24 30.56 43.39
N THR A 718 -60.93 30.29 43.33
CA THR A 718 -59.89 31.13 43.92
C THR A 718 -58.68 31.18 43.00
N ILE A 719 -58.00 32.33 42.99
CA ILE A 719 -56.66 32.48 42.42
C ILE A 719 -55.74 32.91 43.55
N ASP A 720 -54.74 32.07 43.84
CA ASP A 720 -53.73 32.32 44.85
C ASP A 720 -52.42 32.74 44.18
N VAL A 721 -51.89 33.88 44.58
CA VAL A 721 -50.59 34.39 44.11
C VAL A 721 -49.56 34.21 45.22
N PHE A 722 -48.48 33.51 44.89
CA PHE A 722 -47.36 33.27 45.79
C PHE A 722 -46.11 34.01 45.30
N ASP A 723 -45.29 34.48 46.23
CA ASP A 723 -43.94 34.94 45.92
C ASP A 723 -42.98 33.78 45.63
N GLN A 724 -41.73 34.09 45.28
CA GLN A 724 -40.66 33.13 44.98
C GLN A 724 -40.37 32.11 46.09
N SER A 725 -40.82 32.38 47.33
CA SER A 725 -40.65 31.51 48.48
C SER A 725 -41.92 30.72 48.83
N TRP A 726 -42.90 30.66 47.92
CA TRP A 726 -44.21 30.06 48.14
C TRP A 726 -45.00 30.70 49.29
N ARG A 727 -44.74 31.97 49.61
CA ARG A 727 -45.57 32.72 50.56
C ARG A 727 -46.75 33.32 49.81
N LEU A 728 -47.98 33.06 50.29
CA LEU A 728 -49.19 33.66 49.73
C LEU A 728 -49.14 35.18 49.93
N THR A 729 -49.19 35.93 48.84
CA THR A 729 -49.18 37.40 48.86
C THR A 729 -50.56 37.97 48.56
N GLU A 730 -51.33 37.30 47.70
CA GLU A 730 -52.68 37.71 47.35
C GLU A 730 -53.59 36.49 47.13
N ARG A 731 -54.85 36.63 47.52
CA ARG A 731 -55.90 35.67 47.19
C ARG A 731 -57.10 36.40 46.59
N PHE A 732 -57.44 36.04 45.37
CA PHE A 732 -58.64 36.49 44.69
C PHE A 732 -59.74 35.46 44.92
N GLN A 733 -60.90 35.92 45.36
CA GLN A 733 -62.13 35.13 45.38
C GLN A 733 -62.97 35.54 44.18
N LEU A 734 -63.47 34.54 43.45
CA LEU A 734 -64.23 34.77 42.22
C LEU A 734 -65.62 34.14 42.31
N ASP A 735 -66.60 34.77 41.67
CA ASP A 735 -67.92 34.20 41.50
C ASP A 735 -67.97 33.22 40.31
N SER A 736 -69.14 32.61 40.10
CA SER A 736 -69.38 31.65 39.01
C SER A 736 -69.26 32.24 37.59
N SER A 737 -69.16 33.57 37.46
CA SER A 737 -68.92 34.25 36.18
C SER A 737 -67.43 34.59 35.95
N GLY A 738 -66.58 34.32 36.95
CA GLY A 738 -65.16 34.68 36.93
C GLY A 738 -64.90 36.14 37.34
N ALA A 739 -65.90 36.85 37.90
CA ALA A 739 -65.70 38.20 38.41
C ALA A 739 -65.11 38.14 39.82
N VAL A 740 -64.13 39.00 40.11
CA VAL A 740 -63.52 39.10 41.44
C VAL A 740 -64.52 39.69 42.42
N THR A 741 -64.85 38.95 43.47
CA THR A 741 -65.75 39.39 44.54
C THR A 741 -65.00 39.95 45.74
N ALA A 742 -63.79 39.45 45.99
CA ALA A 742 -62.92 39.94 47.04
C ALA A 742 -61.45 39.68 46.70
N ILE A 743 -60.56 40.56 47.18
CA ILE A 743 -59.11 40.37 47.16
C ILE A 743 -58.62 40.47 48.60
N ASP A 744 -57.90 39.45 49.05
CA ASP A 744 -57.14 39.47 50.30
C ASP A 744 -55.68 39.73 49.98
N HIS A 745 -55.17 40.91 50.33
CA HIS A 745 -53.76 41.26 50.23
C HIS A 745 -53.07 40.95 51.56
N ILE A 746 -52.10 40.04 51.52
CA ILE A 746 -51.35 39.60 52.70
C ILE A 746 -50.09 40.46 52.84
N ASN A 747 -50.09 41.34 53.84
CA ASN A 747 -49.01 42.27 54.10
C ASN A 747 -47.74 41.55 54.62
N PRO A 748 -46.55 42.20 54.55
CA PRO A 748 -45.30 41.61 55.05
C PRO A 748 -45.30 41.21 56.53
N ASP A 749 -46.14 41.84 57.36
CA ASP A 749 -46.31 41.53 58.79
C ASP A 749 -47.43 40.50 59.06
N ASN A 750 -47.95 39.87 58.01
CA ASN A 750 -49.12 38.97 57.99
C ASN A 750 -50.44 39.63 58.40
N SER A 751 -50.52 40.96 58.49
CA SER A 751 -51.82 41.64 58.47
C SER A 751 -52.49 41.46 57.11
N HIS A 752 -53.82 41.52 57.06
CA HIS A 752 -54.60 41.26 55.85
C HIS A 752 -55.40 42.51 55.47
N THR A 753 -55.22 43.00 54.25
CA THR A 753 -56.07 44.04 53.69
C THR A 753 -57.06 43.38 52.74
N VAL A 754 -58.32 43.29 53.14
CA VAL A 754 -59.39 42.66 52.37
C VAL A 754 -60.25 43.71 51.69
N GLU A 755 -60.25 43.70 50.37
CA GLU A 755 -61.12 44.54 49.56
C GLU A 755 -62.27 43.71 49.00
N THR A 756 -63.51 44.14 49.26
CA THR A 756 -64.71 43.52 48.71
C THR A 756 -65.29 44.40 47.62
N PHE A 757 -65.60 43.79 46.48
CA PHE A 757 -66.04 44.49 45.28
C PHE A 757 -67.55 44.39 45.09
N GLN A 758 -68.13 45.41 44.46
CA GLN A 758 -69.53 45.36 44.05
C GLN A 758 -69.70 44.30 42.95
N PRO A 759 -70.63 43.34 43.11
CA PRO A 759 -70.83 42.27 42.14
C PRO A 759 -70.96 42.80 40.70
N GLY A 760 -70.12 42.26 39.79
CA GLY A 760 -70.09 42.64 38.38
C GLY A 760 -69.46 44.00 38.08
N SER A 761 -68.68 44.59 38.99
CA SER A 761 -67.95 45.84 38.76
C SER A 761 -66.58 45.86 39.45
N ASP A 762 -65.73 46.81 39.08
CA ASP A 762 -64.42 47.08 39.65
C ASP A 762 -64.46 48.02 40.86
N LYS A 763 -65.65 48.33 41.40
CA LYS A 763 -65.80 49.26 42.52
C LYS A 763 -65.68 48.56 43.86
N VAL A 764 -64.76 49.03 44.70
CA VAL A 764 -64.62 48.61 46.10
C VAL A 764 -65.83 49.10 46.89
N LEU A 765 -66.58 48.17 47.49
CA LEU A 765 -67.64 48.48 48.46
C LEU A 765 -67.07 48.69 49.85
N LYS A 766 -66.01 47.95 50.17
CA LYS A 766 -65.47 47.85 51.52
C LYS A 766 -64.01 47.47 51.47
N SER A 767 -63.18 48.18 52.23
CA SER A 767 -61.78 47.84 52.47
C SER A 767 -61.59 47.67 53.98
N GLU A 768 -61.08 46.50 54.38
CA GLU A 768 -60.87 46.13 55.77
C GLU A 768 -59.42 45.78 56.01
N LEU A 769 -58.81 46.39 57.03
CA LEU A 769 -57.51 45.98 57.54
C LEU A 769 -57.71 45.11 58.77
N TYR A 770 -57.19 43.90 58.71
CA TYR A 770 -57.13 42.96 59.81
C TYR A 770 -55.69 42.77 60.28
N ASP A 771 -55.48 42.60 61.58
CA ASP A 771 -54.17 42.15 62.08
C ASP A 771 -53.90 40.68 61.71
N SER A 772 -52.72 40.18 62.07
CA SER A 772 -52.31 38.79 61.77
C SER A 772 -53.13 37.70 62.47
N ASN A 773 -54.02 38.06 63.39
CA ASN A 773 -54.98 37.16 64.04
C ASN A 773 -56.41 37.34 63.48
N TRP A 774 -56.56 38.02 62.34
CA TRP A 774 -57.86 38.33 61.73
C TRP A 774 -58.77 39.20 62.60
N ARG A 775 -58.19 40.03 63.50
CA ARG A 775 -58.95 41.05 64.23
C ARG A 775 -59.05 42.31 63.38
N LEU A 776 -60.27 42.84 63.20
CA LEU A 776 -60.50 44.06 62.41
C LEU A 776 -59.88 45.27 63.12
N VAL A 777 -58.94 45.94 62.45
CA VAL A 777 -58.23 47.13 62.93
C VAL A 777 -58.85 48.39 62.34
N ASP A 778 -59.11 48.37 61.04
CA ASP A 778 -59.68 49.50 60.29
C ASP A 778 -60.66 48.99 59.26
N ARG A 779 -61.72 49.75 59.02
CA ARG A 779 -62.66 49.51 57.94
C ARG A 779 -63.06 50.82 57.32
N THR A 780 -63.01 50.84 56.01
CA THR A 780 -63.56 51.89 55.17
C THR A 780 -64.67 51.32 54.31
N GLU A 781 -65.89 51.85 54.43
CA GLU A 781 -67.04 51.50 53.61
C GLU A 781 -67.35 52.63 52.62
N PHE A 782 -67.68 52.24 51.39
CA PHE A 782 -68.04 53.13 50.29
C PHE A 782 -69.50 52.90 49.88
N ASP A 783 -70.17 53.97 49.44
CA ASP A 783 -71.51 53.86 48.86
C ASP A 783 -71.45 53.22 47.45
N GLY A 784 -72.61 52.83 46.90
CA GLY A 784 -72.70 52.21 45.56
C GLY A 784 -72.23 53.08 44.39
N ARG A 785 -71.75 54.31 44.62
CA ARG A 785 -71.11 55.16 43.61
C ARG A 785 -69.59 55.23 43.79
N GLY A 786 -69.06 54.80 44.94
CA GLY A 786 -67.64 54.81 45.30
C GLY A 786 -67.25 55.97 46.23
N PHE A 787 -68.21 56.68 46.83
CA PHE A 787 -67.91 57.74 47.80
C PHE A 787 -67.82 57.19 49.22
N LEU A 788 -66.92 57.77 50.03
CA LEU A 788 -66.75 57.39 51.43
C LEU A 788 -68.08 57.52 52.20
N PHE A 789 -68.51 56.43 52.81
CA PHE A 789 -69.77 56.34 53.54
C PHE A 789 -69.54 56.25 55.05
N GLN A 790 -68.60 55.41 55.48
CA GLN A 790 -68.30 55.21 56.89
C GLN A 790 -66.84 54.77 57.04
N THR A 791 -66.19 55.23 58.10
CA THR A 791 -64.96 54.61 58.59
C THR A 791 -65.14 54.10 60.01
N LEU A 792 -64.46 53.01 60.33
CA LEU A 792 -64.40 52.42 61.65
C LEU A 792 -62.95 52.13 61.94
N LYS A 793 -62.46 52.65 63.07
CA LYS A 793 -61.09 52.45 63.52
C LYS A 793 -61.08 51.96 64.96
N GLU A 794 -60.30 50.91 65.22
CA GLU A 794 -59.97 50.53 66.58
C GLU A 794 -58.79 51.38 67.10
N ASN A 795 -58.98 51.97 68.27
CA ASN A 795 -57.97 52.79 68.93
C ASN A 795 -57.06 51.93 69.81
N LEU A 796 -55.85 52.44 70.09
CA LEU A 796 -54.81 51.72 70.85
C LEU A 796 -55.24 51.36 72.29
N ASP A 797 -56.25 52.03 72.85
CA ASP A 797 -56.78 51.76 74.19
C ASP A 797 -57.93 50.74 74.20
N GLY A 798 -58.26 50.15 73.04
CA GLY A 798 -59.33 49.18 72.86
C GLY A 798 -60.72 49.79 72.66
N THR A 799 -60.84 51.12 72.57
CA THR A 799 -62.08 51.78 72.14
C THR A 799 -62.21 51.76 70.61
N HIS A 800 -63.43 51.92 70.09
CA HIS A 800 -63.67 51.98 68.65
C HIS A 800 -64.27 53.33 68.25
N SER A 801 -63.75 53.95 67.19
CA SER A 801 -64.28 55.19 66.63
C SER A 801 -64.92 54.92 65.28
N VAL A 802 -66.21 55.24 65.14
CA VAL A 802 -66.96 55.12 63.89
C VAL A 802 -67.33 56.51 63.39
N ALA A 803 -66.80 56.90 62.24
CA ALA A 803 -67.10 58.16 61.59
C ALA A 803 -68.07 57.94 60.42
N ASN A 804 -69.22 58.61 60.46
CA ASN A 804 -70.24 58.51 59.41
C ASN A 804 -70.19 59.74 58.52
N PHE A 805 -70.21 59.53 57.20
CA PHE A 805 -70.13 60.61 56.21
C PHE A 805 -71.47 60.78 55.51
N SER A 806 -71.90 62.03 55.41
CA SER A 806 -73.03 62.39 54.55
C SER A 806 -72.54 62.71 53.14
N LEU A 807 -73.44 62.49 52.20
CA LEU A 807 -73.16 62.47 50.78
C LEU A 807 -72.46 63.74 50.27
N GLY A 808 -71.23 63.59 49.76
CA GLY A 808 -70.45 64.65 49.13
C GLY A 808 -69.67 65.55 50.09
N LEU A 809 -69.63 65.23 51.39
CA LEU A 809 -68.82 65.96 52.37
C LEU A 809 -67.51 65.21 52.64
N SER A 810 -66.41 65.95 52.74
CA SER A 810 -65.08 65.41 53.10
C SER A 810 -64.88 65.27 54.62
N SER A 811 -65.81 65.80 55.41
CA SER A 811 -65.79 65.73 56.88
C SER A 811 -66.94 64.85 57.37
N PRO A 812 -66.74 64.05 58.44
CA PRO A 812 -67.79 63.20 58.98
C PRO A 812 -68.91 64.05 59.57
N THR A 813 -70.14 63.57 59.46
CA THR A 813 -71.32 64.19 60.09
C THR A 813 -71.53 63.72 61.52
N THR A 814 -71.09 62.52 61.87
CA THR A 814 -70.98 62.08 63.26
C THR A 814 -69.71 61.27 63.48
N ILE A 815 -69.17 61.34 64.69
CA ILE A 815 -68.14 60.41 65.17
C ILE A 815 -68.65 59.80 66.47
N ASP A 816 -68.82 58.49 66.46
CA ASP A 816 -69.26 57.73 67.62
C ASP A 816 -68.06 56.99 68.19
N THR A 817 -67.80 57.18 69.49
CA THR A 817 -66.77 56.42 70.22
C THR A 817 -67.46 55.39 71.10
N PHE A 818 -67.10 54.13 70.90
CA PHE A 818 -67.58 52.99 71.65
C PHE A 818 -66.49 52.47 72.57
N ASP A 819 -66.88 51.95 73.74
CA ASP A 819 -65.96 51.18 74.58
C ASP A 819 -65.58 49.84 73.92
N ALA A 820 -64.70 49.09 74.58
CA ALA A 820 -64.27 47.76 74.12
C ALA A 820 -65.43 46.74 74.01
N ASN A 821 -66.60 47.02 74.58
CA ASN A 821 -67.81 46.18 74.51
C ASN A 821 -68.84 46.71 73.51
N TRP A 822 -68.44 47.65 72.63
CA TRP A 822 -69.31 48.30 71.66
C TRP A 822 -70.51 49.02 72.28
N GLN A 823 -70.42 49.40 73.55
CA GLN A 823 -71.37 50.33 74.15
C GLN A 823 -70.94 51.74 73.78
N ILE A 824 -71.88 52.55 73.32
CA ILE A 824 -71.58 53.93 72.94
C ILE A 824 -71.19 54.67 74.22
N ASN A 825 -69.99 55.23 74.24
CA ASN A 825 -69.53 56.10 75.31
C ASN A 825 -69.79 57.55 74.95
N GLU A 826 -69.65 57.89 73.67
CA GLU A 826 -69.74 59.26 73.20
C GLU A 826 -70.22 59.32 71.75
N ARG A 827 -71.09 60.29 71.45
CA ARG A 827 -71.43 60.68 70.08
C ARG A 827 -71.15 62.16 69.88
N GLN A 828 -70.27 62.46 68.93
CA GLN A 828 -70.05 63.81 68.43
C GLN A 828 -70.85 64.04 67.16
N GLN A 829 -71.68 65.08 67.13
CA GLN A 829 -72.30 65.59 65.91
C GLN A 829 -71.44 66.70 65.33
N ILE A 830 -71.20 66.67 64.02
CA ILE A 830 -70.24 67.55 63.35
C ILE A 830 -70.94 68.24 62.18
N ASP A 831 -70.72 69.55 62.04
CA ASP A 831 -71.28 70.33 60.94
C ASP A 831 -70.46 70.18 59.64
N SER A 832 -71.00 70.75 58.56
CA SER A 832 -70.35 70.73 57.24
C SER A 832 -68.99 71.43 57.18
N PHE A 833 -68.57 72.15 58.22
CA PHE A 833 -67.26 72.80 58.32
C PHE A 833 -66.28 71.99 59.20
N GLY A 834 -66.67 70.79 59.64
CA GLY A 834 -65.84 69.92 60.49
C GLY A 834 -65.84 70.31 61.97
N ARG A 835 -66.84 71.07 62.43
CA ARG A 835 -66.92 71.54 63.82
C ARG A 835 -67.93 70.72 64.61
N VAL A 836 -67.57 70.34 65.83
CA VAL A 836 -68.47 69.62 66.74
C VAL A 836 -69.59 70.56 67.22
N THR A 837 -70.83 70.20 66.93
CA THR A 837 -72.04 70.96 67.31
C THR A 837 -72.76 70.37 68.51
N ALA A 838 -72.57 69.07 68.78
CA ALA A 838 -73.08 68.44 69.98
C ALA A 838 -72.21 67.26 70.39
N ILE A 839 -72.10 67.01 71.69
CA ILE A 839 -71.49 65.80 72.26
C ILE A 839 -72.47 65.17 73.21
N ASP A 840 -72.80 63.91 72.98
CA ASP A 840 -73.61 63.09 73.87
C ASP A 840 -72.70 62.07 74.56
N HIS A 841 -72.36 62.32 75.82
CA HIS A 841 -71.63 61.38 76.66
C HIS A 841 -72.60 60.45 77.36
N VAL A 842 -72.40 59.14 77.22
CA VAL A 842 -73.28 58.11 77.79
C VAL A 842 -72.58 57.46 78.97
N ASN A 843 -73.24 57.50 80.12
CA ASN A 843 -72.74 56.91 81.35
C ASN A 843 -73.07 55.42 81.43
N ILE A 844 -72.35 54.68 82.29
CA ILE A 844 -72.52 53.22 82.48
C ILE A 844 -73.95 52.83 82.89
N ASP A 845 -74.69 53.71 83.59
CA ASP A 845 -76.09 53.46 83.98
C ASP A 845 -77.11 53.76 82.86
N GLY A 846 -76.62 54.12 81.67
CA GLY A 846 -77.41 54.50 80.51
C GLY A 846 -77.95 55.92 80.57
N SER A 847 -77.61 56.72 81.58
CA SER A 847 -77.92 58.15 81.57
C SER A 847 -77.07 58.89 80.54
N HIS A 848 -77.64 59.92 79.92
CA HIS A 848 -76.99 60.71 78.88
C HIS A 848 -76.65 62.10 79.40
N VAL A 849 -75.48 62.60 79.04
CA VAL A 849 -75.06 63.99 79.25
C VAL A 849 -74.78 64.59 77.88
N VAL A 850 -75.73 65.39 77.39
CA VAL A 850 -75.66 66.01 76.07
C VAL A 850 -75.25 67.47 76.18
N ASP A 851 -74.07 67.78 75.69
CA ASP A 851 -73.55 69.12 75.49
C ASP A 851 -73.89 69.59 74.07
N GLN A 852 -74.86 70.50 73.96
CA GLN A 852 -75.27 71.08 72.68
C GLN A 852 -74.73 72.50 72.56
N ILE A 853 -73.92 72.76 71.52
CA ILE A 853 -73.20 74.00 71.31
C ILE A 853 -73.96 74.88 70.31
N SER A 854 -74.16 76.16 70.63
CA SER A 854 -74.81 77.11 69.73
C SER A 854 -73.96 77.35 68.47
N SER A 855 -74.64 77.63 67.35
CA SER A 855 -73.98 77.84 66.05
C SER A 855 -73.04 79.06 66.00
N ASP A 856 -73.19 80.02 66.92
CA ASP A 856 -72.27 81.16 67.06
C ASP A 856 -71.12 80.90 68.04
N LEU A 857 -71.09 79.71 68.65
CA LEU A 857 -70.11 79.22 69.63
C LEU A 857 -70.06 80.05 70.92
N ARG A 858 -71.16 80.75 71.27
CA ARG A 858 -71.19 81.64 72.45
C ARG A 858 -71.99 81.09 73.63
N THR A 859 -72.85 80.13 73.39
CA THR A 859 -73.67 79.50 74.43
C THR A 859 -73.68 77.99 74.22
N TRP A 860 -73.68 77.24 75.30
CA TRP A 860 -73.89 75.80 75.25
C TRP A 860 -74.85 75.36 76.34
N THR A 861 -75.55 74.26 76.08
CA THR A 861 -76.47 73.65 77.03
C THR A 861 -76.03 72.23 77.32
N THR A 862 -75.80 71.94 78.60
CA THR A 862 -75.63 70.58 79.11
C THR A 862 -76.99 70.08 79.57
N LYS A 863 -77.45 68.97 78.99
CA LYS A 863 -78.68 68.31 79.36
C LYS A 863 -78.38 66.92 79.87
N VAL A 864 -78.85 66.62 81.07
CA VAL A 864 -78.74 65.30 81.67
C VAL A 864 -80.08 64.59 81.53
N PHE A 865 -80.08 63.43 80.91
CA PHE A 865 -81.24 62.57 80.74
C PHE A 865 -81.03 61.25 81.50
N ASP A 866 -82.10 60.67 82.05
CA ASP A 866 -82.05 59.27 82.47
C ASP A 866 -82.00 58.34 81.24
N SER A 867 -81.83 57.04 81.47
CA SER A 867 -81.79 56.04 80.41
C SER A 867 -83.08 55.90 79.59
N SER A 868 -84.18 56.56 79.99
CA SER A 868 -85.42 56.68 79.22
C SER A 868 -85.52 57.98 78.42
N TRP A 869 -84.41 58.71 78.28
CA TRP A 869 -84.33 60.03 77.65
C TRP A 869 -85.23 61.09 78.33
N LYS A 870 -85.61 60.87 79.59
CA LYS A 870 -86.35 61.85 80.35
C LYS A 870 -85.36 62.90 80.87
N ASP A 871 -85.61 64.16 80.52
CA ASP A 871 -84.81 65.30 80.96
C ASP A 871 -84.85 65.38 82.49
N LEU A 872 -83.70 65.12 83.12
CA LEU A 872 -83.50 65.22 84.56
C LEU A 872 -83.05 66.64 84.94
N SER A 873 -82.21 67.26 84.10
CA SER A 873 -81.75 68.63 84.29
C SER A 873 -81.24 69.23 82.98
N THR A 874 -81.59 70.49 82.73
CA THR A 874 -80.97 71.31 81.68
C THR A 874 -80.24 72.48 82.31
N ILE A 875 -78.95 72.63 82.00
CA ILE A 875 -78.12 73.77 82.39
C ILE A 875 -77.71 74.51 81.12
N SER A 876 -78.13 75.78 81.01
CA SER A 876 -77.61 76.68 79.98
C SER A 876 -76.43 77.46 80.56
N HIS A 877 -75.26 77.36 79.93
CA HIS A 877 -74.16 78.25 80.27
C HIS A 877 -74.08 79.36 79.21
N ASN A 878 -74.41 80.57 79.65
CA ASN A 878 -74.21 81.81 78.90
C ASN A 878 -73.02 82.55 79.50
N GLY A 879 -71.97 82.76 78.73
CA GLY A 879 -70.80 83.53 79.16
C GLY A 879 -69.51 82.77 78.93
N LEU A 880 -68.54 83.53 78.40
CA LEU A 880 -67.26 83.13 77.79
C LEU A 880 -66.38 82.14 78.57
N GLU A 881 -66.68 81.85 79.83
CA GLU A 881 -65.84 81.02 80.69
C GLU A 881 -66.23 79.54 80.67
N GLY A 882 -67.48 79.18 80.36
CA GLY A 882 -67.84 77.77 80.13
C GLY A 882 -67.20 77.22 78.86
N ALA A 883 -66.93 78.09 77.89
CA ALA A 883 -66.16 77.78 76.71
C ALA A 883 -64.70 77.38 77.03
N GLN A 884 -64.20 77.59 78.26
CA GLN A 884 -62.87 77.11 78.65
C GLN A 884 -62.85 75.68 79.21
N THR A 885 -63.98 75.12 79.69
CA THR A 885 -64.01 73.73 80.20
C THR A 885 -64.32 72.69 79.13
N ALA A 886 -64.97 73.06 78.02
CA ALA A 886 -64.79 72.29 76.80
C ALA A 886 -63.50 72.73 76.12
N GLY A 887 -62.40 72.11 76.54
CA GLY A 887 -61.29 71.86 75.64
C GLY A 887 -61.77 70.98 74.48
N LEU A 888 -62.57 71.54 73.57
CA LEU A 888 -62.90 70.93 72.29
C LEU A 888 -62.10 71.68 71.24
N LEU A 889 -60.82 71.29 71.12
CA LEU A 889 -60.37 70.40 70.06
C LEU A 889 -60.61 71.01 68.68
N THR A 890 -59.80 71.99 68.33
CA THR A 890 -59.22 71.99 66.98
C THR A 890 -57.98 71.11 67.02
N PHE A 891 -58.12 69.81 66.76
CA PHE A 891 -57.06 69.01 66.15
C PHE A 891 -57.69 67.84 65.40
N TRP A 892 -58.18 68.12 64.20
CA TRP A 892 -57.99 67.18 63.09
C TRP A 892 -57.13 67.89 62.06
N ASN A 893 -55.82 67.87 62.33
CA ASN A 893 -54.84 68.04 61.27
C ASN A 893 -53.79 66.95 61.48
N HIS A 894 -54.19 65.73 61.16
CA HIS A 894 -53.30 64.78 60.52
C HIS A 894 -54.05 64.29 59.29
N SER A 895 -53.55 64.74 58.16
CA SER A 895 -53.72 64.10 56.86
C SER A 895 -53.52 62.60 57.02
N THR A 896 -54.60 61.84 57.23
CA THR A 896 -54.70 60.54 56.58
C THR A 896 -54.60 60.86 55.10
N GLY A 897 -53.49 60.45 54.49
CA GLY A 897 -53.21 60.61 53.07
C GLY A 897 -54.17 59.78 52.23
N VAL A 898 -55.46 60.07 52.34
CA VAL A 898 -56.49 59.65 51.40
C VAL A 898 -56.69 60.87 50.51
N ASP A 899 -55.88 60.92 49.47
CA ASP A 899 -56.13 61.78 48.33
C ASP A 899 -57.56 61.46 47.85
N THR A 900 -58.47 62.41 48.04
CA THR A 900 -59.88 62.27 47.61
C THR A 900 -60.02 62.47 46.10
N THR A 901 -58.91 62.47 45.37
CA THR A 901 -58.86 62.54 43.92
C THR A 901 -57.93 61.48 43.34
N SER A 902 -58.54 60.49 42.68
CA SER A 902 -57.98 59.47 41.78
C SER A 902 -57.53 58.13 42.38
N HIS A 903 -58.45 57.16 42.42
CA HIS A 903 -58.08 55.76 42.14
C HIS A 903 -58.56 55.43 40.73
N THR A 904 -57.57 55.39 39.84
CA THR A 904 -57.68 54.93 38.45
C THR A 904 -57.37 53.44 38.43
N THR A 905 -58.25 52.68 37.79
CA THR A 905 -58.03 51.42 37.04
C THR A 905 -57.09 50.35 37.61
N LEU A 906 -57.62 49.13 37.74
CA LEU A 906 -56.85 47.87 37.78
C LEU A 906 -55.68 47.92 36.78
N PRO A 907 -54.49 47.38 37.13
CA PRO A 907 -53.38 47.30 36.19
C PRO A 907 -53.81 46.51 34.94
N ASP A 908 -53.71 47.11 33.76
CA ASP A 908 -54.01 46.48 32.46
C ASP A 908 -53.26 45.14 32.24
N HIS A 909 -52.19 44.88 33.00
CA HIS A 909 -51.41 43.65 32.96
C HIS A 909 -52.11 42.42 33.57
N LEU A 910 -53.02 42.58 34.54
CA LEU A 910 -53.73 41.42 35.14
C LEU A 910 -54.87 40.94 34.25
N LEU A 911 -55.54 41.84 33.52
CA LEU A 911 -56.63 41.50 32.61
C LEU A 911 -56.16 40.72 31.36
N SER A 912 -54.92 40.94 30.90
CA SER A 912 -54.34 40.14 29.81
C SER A 912 -54.06 38.69 30.22
N ASP A 913 -53.71 38.47 31.48
CA ASP A 913 -53.39 37.13 32.00
C ASP A 913 -54.66 36.31 32.23
N PHE A 914 -55.76 36.96 32.65
CA PHE A 914 -57.10 36.34 32.72
C PHE A 914 -57.59 35.81 31.36
N ALA A 915 -57.36 36.56 30.28
CA ALA A 915 -57.71 36.12 28.93
C ALA A 915 -56.87 34.91 28.50
N THR A 916 -55.63 34.82 28.97
CA THR A 916 -54.68 33.73 28.66
C THR A 916 -55.06 32.43 29.39
N ILE A 917 -55.42 32.52 30.67
CA ILE A 917 -55.92 31.38 31.48
C ILE A 917 -57.25 30.85 30.90
N TRP A 918 -58.13 31.72 30.43
CA TRP A 918 -59.42 31.34 29.84
C TRP A 918 -59.29 30.71 28.43
N LEU A 919 -58.35 31.20 27.61
CA LEU A 919 -58.06 30.60 26.29
C LEU A 919 -57.34 29.25 26.40
N GLN A 920 -56.46 29.06 27.39
CA GLN A 920 -55.78 27.78 27.63
C GLN A 920 -56.72 26.69 28.17
N SER A 921 -57.72 27.03 28.98
CA SER A 921 -58.72 26.05 29.44
C SER A 921 -59.65 25.57 28.31
N GLN A 922 -60.02 26.47 27.38
CA GLN A 922 -60.79 26.12 26.17
C GLN A 922 -59.99 25.22 25.21
N ALA A 923 -58.71 25.55 24.97
CA ALA A 923 -57.82 24.76 24.12
C ALA A 923 -57.56 23.36 24.68
N SER A 924 -57.44 23.23 26.01
CA SER A 924 -57.25 21.93 26.68
C SER A 924 -58.50 21.04 26.61
N SER A 925 -59.71 21.64 26.58
CA SER A 925 -60.96 20.88 26.46
C SER A 925 -61.23 20.36 25.03
N GLN A 926 -60.76 21.07 23.99
CA GLN A 926 -60.95 20.64 22.59
C GLN A 926 -60.05 19.47 22.19
N LEU A 927 -58.94 19.23 22.90
CA LEU A 927 -58.03 18.11 22.66
C LEU A 927 -58.46 16.79 23.34
N LEU A 928 -59.41 16.84 24.29
CA LEU A 928 -59.96 15.65 24.97
C LEU A 928 -61.07 14.94 24.18
N HIS A 929 -61.49 15.49 23.03
CA HIS A 929 -62.54 14.93 22.17
C HIS A 929 -62.06 14.44 20.79
N ALA A 930 -60.74 14.39 20.54
CA ALA A 930 -60.15 13.84 19.31
C ALA A 930 -59.45 12.50 19.59
#